data_AF-A0ABC9Z4B5-F1
#
_entry.id   AF-A0ABC9Z4B5-F1
#
_cell.length_a   1.000
_cell.length_b   1.000
_cell.length_c   1.000
_cell.angle_alpha   90.00
_cell.angle_beta   90.00
_cell.angle_gamma   90.00
#
_symmetry.space_group_name_H-M   'P 1'
#
loop_
_entity.id
_entity.type
_entity.pdbx_description
1 polymer ?
#
loop_
_entity_poly.entity_id
_entity_poly.type
_entity_poly.pdbx_seq_one_letter_code
_entity_poly.pdbx_strand_id
1 'polypeptide(L)'
;MTVIDSKRVGTGAVWRTDQSAHLLMNTVAEQVTIFTDDTVEMAGPVERGPSLYEWSNFLAKIGNFAGLPNGAFREALRIAPESYPPRAFYGHYLRWAFERTRDRYAEWVRVREIVATVLDIRDGPGGFQELELSTGERLRGLHAVVLTQGHLADSPPATPGSLAEAANRLGLTYIPPGNAADVDLDRIPEREPVIIRGLGLTFFDYLALLTAGRGGRFKESDGGVEYIASGREPLIITGCRRGVPHHARGEHQKGVDGRYEPLLLNADRIARLRQRARKYGDVSFRRDVWPHIAREVESVYYTRLIADRVSPHRLASFRDRYLIAPTPEDTEELLNRFGIPPAARWDWQALSDPTGGRCFTDPDDFHAWLLAYLDADVHQARLGNVHGPVKSDLDVLRDLRNEVRLVVDHGGIAGSSYRDDLDRWYTPMNAFLSIGPPAHRISELAALIRAGVVRVAGPGMRVRADTRHECFVADSPLVGDSVATARSLIDAWMPAPDLHRTADPLLRNLLRREEVRGYVIASPDGSRYRTGGLAIAPGSHHPVDALGRIHERRYAFGVPTEAVRWVTAAGPRPGVNSVTLADGDAIAREILTAHRYEAPAPKHIGVQRYSEIPDECERHDMTVECGLLAPVWVGTPVESLLGDDAWIEAMLEVELALARAEARLGIVPEAVTAHLAEAVREHEFDTREIAQASRGAANPVVTVVERLHDAVADVDPVSANYVHYGSTSQDILDSATMVIAARVLAVIIADLDTIVAALAELARRHRTTPIAGRTLAMHAVPTTFGAKVAIWMQGLLDARERLARVRETLPVQLGGAAGTLASYIECARCAYSELSQAPAGEIVERLTREFADELSLTVSATPWHTVRTPIADLASALALTSGTLGKLAVDVISQSRNETAELLEPAAQGRGESSAMPQKRNPVLSTMIRAAALQVPALASTLFVALLAEDERPAGAWHAEWQPLRECLLLVGGAAHTAVELATGLMADADRMTENLSLTEGQIVSERLSIRLAPLLGKPIAKKTLQAASFEAQTTTRALVEVLAESPDIALHLTKPELAELLRPENYLGAAPDLVDRVLRRLGD
;
A
#
# COMPACT_ATOMS: atom_id res chain seq x y z
N MET A 1 15.66 6.88 20.37
CA MET A 1 14.42 6.18 20.79
C MET A 1 14.80 4.86 21.46
N THR A 2 14.09 4.47 22.52
CA THR A 2 14.27 3.15 23.16
C THR A 2 12.95 2.40 23.06
N VAL A 3 12.99 1.14 22.60
CA VAL A 3 11.82 0.27 22.46
C VAL A 3 12.01 -0.93 23.38
N ILE A 4 10.99 -1.20 24.21
CA ILE A 4 11.06 -2.19 25.27
C ILE A 4 9.90 -3.17 25.12
N ASP A 5 10.20 -4.47 25.09
CA ASP A 5 9.19 -5.53 25.06
C ASP A 5 9.63 -6.70 25.96
N SER A 6 8.71 -7.36 26.65
CA SER A 6 9.04 -8.44 27.60
C SER A 6 9.43 -9.76 26.93
N LYS A 7 9.16 -9.90 25.63
CA LYS A 7 9.47 -11.09 24.83
C LYS A 7 10.41 -10.77 23.69
N ARG A 8 9.99 -9.90 22.77
CA ARG A 8 10.78 -9.55 21.58
C ARG A 8 10.26 -8.26 20.94
N VAL A 9 11.16 -7.29 20.76
CA VAL A 9 10.84 -6.04 20.07
C VAL A 9 10.44 -6.30 18.62
N GLY A 10 9.36 -5.64 18.19
CA GLY A 10 8.75 -5.75 16.86
C GLY A 10 7.59 -6.75 16.79
N THR A 11 7.70 -7.91 17.45
CA THR A 11 6.68 -8.98 17.36
C THR A 11 5.80 -9.09 18.61
N GLY A 12 6.33 -8.69 19.76
CA GLY A 12 5.67 -8.85 21.06
C GLY A 12 5.41 -10.32 21.43
N ALA A 13 4.55 -10.51 22.44
CA ALA A 13 4.22 -11.83 22.98
C ALA A 13 3.23 -12.63 22.12
N VAL A 14 2.33 -11.96 21.37
CA VAL A 14 1.28 -12.63 20.59
C VAL A 14 1.80 -13.19 19.27
N TRP A 15 2.70 -12.47 18.60
CA TRP A 15 3.18 -12.82 17.26
C TRP A 15 4.59 -13.39 17.29
N ARG A 16 4.94 -14.17 18.31
CA ARG A 16 6.26 -14.78 18.40
C ARG A 16 6.54 -15.66 17.18
N THR A 17 7.77 -15.60 16.70
CA THR A 17 8.24 -16.37 15.54
C THR A 17 8.48 -17.85 15.87
N ASP A 18 8.51 -18.23 17.15
CA ASP A 18 8.80 -19.58 17.64
C ASP A 18 7.55 -20.35 18.12
N GLN A 19 6.36 -19.75 18.00
CA GLN A 19 5.11 -20.43 18.38
C GLN A 19 4.71 -21.50 17.36
N SER A 20 3.84 -22.42 17.77
CA SER A 20 3.35 -23.51 16.93
C SER A 20 2.72 -23.01 15.62
N ALA A 21 3.07 -23.66 14.50
CA ALA A 21 2.50 -23.36 13.18
C ALA A 21 0.99 -23.69 13.09
N HIS A 22 0.44 -24.44 14.05
CA HIS A 22 -0.99 -24.75 14.13
C HIS A 22 -1.83 -23.56 14.60
N LEU A 23 -1.20 -22.52 15.17
CA LEU A 23 -1.87 -21.29 15.57
C LEU A 23 -1.94 -20.36 14.36
N LEU A 24 -3.14 -20.12 13.87
CA LEU A 24 -3.38 -19.31 12.67
C LEU A 24 -3.86 -17.90 13.03
N MET A 25 -3.67 -16.99 12.08
CA MET A 25 -4.36 -15.71 12.06
C MET A 25 -5.85 -15.92 11.73
N ASN A 26 -6.68 -14.96 12.16
CA ASN A 26 -8.12 -14.92 11.84
C ASN A 26 -8.43 -13.89 10.73
N THR A 27 -7.42 -13.53 9.94
CA THR A 27 -7.49 -12.58 8.83
C THR A 27 -6.65 -13.13 7.70
N VAL A 28 -7.15 -12.99 6.46
CA VAL A 28 -6.49 -13.52 5.27
C VAL A 28 -5.26 -12.68 4.91
N ALA A 29 -4.26 -13.30 4.26
CA ALA A 29 -2.95 -12.71 4.04
C ALA A 29 -2.97 -11.40 3.23
N GLU A 30 -3.85 -11.27 2.24
CA GLU A 30 -3.95 -10.04 1.44
C GLU A 30 -4.57 -8.85 2.18
N GLN A 31 -5.31 -9.11 3.27
CA GLN A 31 -5.97 -8.08 4.08
C GLN A 31 -5.14 -7.66 5.31
N VAL A 32 -3.83 -7.92 5.33
CA VAL A 32 -2.95 -7.62 6.47
C VAL A 32 -1.80 -6.72 6.04
N THR A 33 -1.62 -5.59 6.74
CA THR A 33 -0.44 -4.71 6.59
C THR A 33 -0.08 -4.04 7.91
N ILE A 34 1.13 -3.47 7.98
CA ILE A 34 1.56 -2.54 9.05
C ILE A 34 1.92 -1.16 8.46
N PHE A 35 1.90 -1.04 7.14
CA PHE A 35 2.27 0.19 6.44
C PHE A 35 1.06 1.07 6.19
N THR A 36 1.31 2.37 6.10
CA THR A 36 0.30 3.38 5.80
C THR A 36 0.02 3.44 4.29
N ASP A 37 -1.16 3.87 3.93
CA ASP A 37 -1.56 4.23 2.56
C ASP A 37 -2.42 5.51 2.59
N ASP A 38 -2.82 6.01 1.42
CA ASP A 38 -3.54 7.28 1.30
C ASP A 38 -4.92 7.27 1.95
N THR A 39 -5.44 6.11 2.36
CA THR A 39 -6.72 6.02 3.07
C THR A 39 -6.58 6.29 4.57
N VAL A 40 -5.36 6.24 5.12
CA VAL A 40 -5.10 6.54 6.53
C VAL A 40 -5.12 8.06 6.72
N GLU A 41 -6.07 8.56 7.50
CA GLU A 41 -6.14 9.97 7.87
C GLU A 41 -5.03 10.29 8.88
N MET A 42 -3.89 10.76 8.36
CA MET A 42 -2.73 11.14 9.15
C MET A 42 -2.10 12.41 8.59
N ALA A 43 -1.37 13.14 9.43
CA ALA A 43 -0.69 14.36 8.99
C ALA A 43 0.75 14.06 8.55
N GLY A 44 1.38 13.02 9.09
CA GLY A 44 2.70 12.55 8.68
C GLY A 44 2.73 12.06 7.23
N PRO A 45 3.92 11.82 6.65
CA PRO A 45 4.04 11.28 5.31
C PRO A 45 3.51 9.84 5.27
N VAL A 46 2.80 9.52 4.19
CA VAL A 46 2.37 8.14 3.90
C VAL A 46 3.60 7.33 3.47
N GLU A 47 3.98 6.34 4.28
CA GLU A 47 5.03 5.37 3.98
C GLU A 47 4.43 4.04 3.57
N ARG A 48 4.28 3.88 2.25
CA ARG A 48 3.74 2.66 1.64
C ARG A 48 4.70 1.48 1.82
N GLY A 49 4.13 0.30 1.98
CA GLY A 49 4.87 -0.95 2.02
C GLY A 49 3.96 -2.14 1.70
N PRO A 50 4.56 -3.32 1.51
CA PRO A 50 3.80 -4.48 1.07
C PRO A 50 2.86 -4.96 2.17
N SER A 51 1.66 -5.40 1.77
CA SER A 51 0.83 -6.31 2.56
C SER A 51 1.60 -7.60 2.89
N LEU A 52 1.10 -8.38 3.85
CA LEU A 52 1.69 -9.66 4.23
C LEU A 52 1.78 -10.62 3.02
N TYR A 53 0.74 -10.67 2.19
CA TYR A 53 0.75 -11.46 0.96
C TYR A 53 1.79 -10.95 -0.05
N GLU A 54 1.85 -9.65 -0.32
CA GLU A 54 2.84 -9.09 -1.26
C GLU A 54 4.27 -9.35 -0.79
N TRP A 55 4.53 -9.21 0.52
CA TRP A 55 5.82 -9.53 1.11
C TRP A 55 6.18 -11.02 0.94
N SER A 56 5.22 -11.91 1.18
CA SER A 56 5.37 -13.35 0.94
C SER A 56 5.65 -13.66 -0.54
N ASN A 57 4.95 -12.99 -1.46
CA ASN A 57 5.12 -13.14 -2.90
C ASN A 57 6.50 -12.64 -3.36
N PHE A 58 7.01 -11.54 -2.78
CA PHE A 58 8.37 -11.09 -3.02
C PHE A 58 9.40 -12.12 -2.55
N LEU A 59 9.21 -12.73 -1.38
CA LEU A 59 10.10 -13.79 -0.88
C LEU A 59 10.10 -15.00 -1.84
N ALA A 60 8.93 -15.35 -2.38
CA ALA A 60 8.81 -16.44 -3.33
C ALA A 60 9.52 -16.17 -4.67
N LYS A 61 9.50 -14.92 -5.15
CA LYS A 61 10.05 -14.54 -6.46
C LYS A 61 11.53 -14.15 -6.43
N ILE A 62 11.95 -13.43 -5.38
CA ILE A 62 13.28 -12.81 -5.28
C ILE A 62 14.22 -13.67 -4.43
N GLY A 63 13.68 -14.64 -3.69
CA GLY A 63 14.40 -15.47 -2.74
C GLY A 63 14.33 -14.90 -1.33
N ASN A 64 15.00 -15.56 -0.40
CA ASN A 64 14.87 -15.32 1.04
C ASN A 64 15.59 -14.04 1.52
N PHE A 65 15.25 -12.88 0.96
CA PHE A 65 15.88 -11.59 1.28
C PHE A 65 15.62 -11.15 2.73
N ALA A 66 14.57 -11.67 3.39
CA ALA A 66 14.26 -11.39 4.78
C ALA A 66 14.98 -12.32 5.77
N GLY A 67 15.87 -13.21 5.30
CA GLY A 67 16.66 -14.09 6.17
C GLY A 67 15.81 -15.06 7.01
N LEU A 68 14.67 -15.50 6.48
CA LEU A 68 13.74 -16.38 7.19
C LEU A 68 14.36 -17.77 7.45
N PRO A 69 14.04 -18.42 8.57
CA PRO A 69 14.32 -19.84 8.75
C PRO A 69 13.70 -20.67 7.61
N ASN A 70 14.35 -21.78 7.22
CA ASN A 70 13.90 -22.63 6.11
C ASN A 70 12.41 -23.04 6.20
N GLY A 71 11.89 -23.30 7.41
CA GLY A 71 10.48 -23.62 7.61
C GLY A 71 9.55 -22.45 7.25
N ALA A 72 9.84 -21.27 7.78
CA ALA A 72 9.08 -20.05 7.48
C ALA A 72 9.22 -19.62 6.01
N PHE A 73 10.38 -19.81 5.39
CA PHE A 73 10.56 -19.55 3.97
C PHE A 73 9.70 -20.48 3.10
N ARG A 74 9.62 -21.78 3.41
CA ARG A 74 8.71 -22.71 2.71
C ARG A 74 7.25 -22.34 2.89
N GLU A 75 6.88 -21.80 4.05
CA GLU A 75 5.54 -21.28 4.29
C GLU A 75 5.24 -20.10 3.35
N ALA A 76 6.20 -19.18 3.18
CA ALA A 76 6.05 -18.04 2.26
C ALA A 76 5.73 -18.47 0.82
N LEU A 77 6.28 -19.61 0.38
CA LEU A 77 6.06 -20.15 -0.97
C LEU A 77 4.65 -20.71 -1.19
N ARG A 78 3.87 -20.92 -0.13
CA ARG A 78 2.54 -21.57 -0.16
C ARG A 78 1.39 -20.63 0.11
N ILE A 79 1.66 -19.43 0.62
CA ILE A 79 0.63 -18.47 0.97
C ILE A 79 0.00 -17.90 -0.30
N ALA A 80 -1.31 -18.11 -0.42
CA ALA A 80 -2.19 -17.45 -1.38
C ALA A 80 -2.87 -16.22 -0.75
N PRO A 81 -3.46 -15.30 -1.53
CA PRO A 81 -4.13 -14.10 -1.01
C PRO A 81 -5.15 -14.40 0.11
N GLU A 82 -5.97 -15.41 -0.10
CA GLU A 82 -7.07 -15.87 0.76
C GLU A 82 -6.63 -16.79 1.92
N SER A 83 -5.33 -17.10 2.01
CA SER A 83 -4.79 -17.98 3.05
C SER A 83 -4.87 -17.34 4.43
N TYR A 84 -5.13 -18.15 5.46
CA TYR A 84 -5.00 -17.75 6.87
C TYR A 84 -3.62 -18.19 7.39
N PRO A 85 -2.61 -17.31 7.39
CA PRO A 85 -1.23 -17.71 7.66
C PRO A 85 -1.03 -18.05 9.15
N PRO A 86 -0.01 -18.87 9.48
CA PRO A 86 0.42 -19.08 10.85
C PRO A 86 0.80 -17.76 11.54
N ARG A 87 0.46 -17.62 12.83
CA ARG A 87 0.82 -16.43 13.63
C ARG A 87 2.33 -16.20 13.68
N ALA A 88 3.12 -17.27 13.68
CA ALA A 88 4.58 -17.21 13.60
C ALA A 88 5.08 -16.56 12.30
N PHE A 89 4.41 -16.85 11.18
CA PHE A 89 4.76 -16.27 9.88
C PHE A 89 4.50 -14.77 9.85
N TYR A 90 3.35 -14.31 10.37
CA TYR A 90 3.10 -12.89 10.55
C TYR A 90 4.10 -12.23 11.51
N GLY A 91 4.53 -12.95 12.56
CA GLY A 91 5.63 -12.52 13.42
C GLY A 91 6.92 -12.22 12.65
N HIS A 92 7.26 -13.03 11.65
CA HIS A 92 8.42 -12.76 10.79
C HIS A 92 8.23 -11.49 9.95
N TYR A 93 7.04 -11.28 9.40
CA TYR A 93 6.70 -10.05 8.68
C TYR A 93 6.79 -8.81 9.57
N LEU A 94 6.25 -8.85 10.79
CA LEU A 94 6.34 -7.75 11.76
C LEU A 94 7.79 -7.43 12.13
N ARG A 95 8.60 -8.48 12.36
CA ARG A 95 10.02 -8.30 12.67
C ARG A 95 10.76 -7.64 11.52
N TRP A 96 10.54 -8.14 10.30
CA TRP A 96 11.12 -7.57 9.09
C TRP A 96 10.68 -6.11 8.87
N ALA A 97 9.40 -5.79 9.04
CA ALA A 97 8.88 -4.45 8.87
C ALA A 97 9.50 -3.47 9.89
N PHE A 98 9.64 -3.90 11.15
CA PHE A 98 10.32 -3.13 12.18
C PHE A 98 11.80 -2.89 11.85
N GLU A 99 12.54 -3.93 11.47
CA GLU A 99 13.96 -3.81 11.09
C GLU A 99 14.15 -2.93 9.87
N ARG A 100 13.30 -3.08 8.85
CA ARG A 100 13.26 -2.22 7.67
C ARG A 100 13.07 -0.75 8.05
N THR A 101 12.11 -0.44 8.92
CA THR A 101 11.85 0.93 9.35
C THR A 101 13.03 1.48 10.15
N ARG A 102 13.55 0.70 11.11
CA ARG A 102 14.73 1.07 11.91
C ARG A 102 15.93 1.40 11.00
N ASP A 103 16.23 0.52 10.05
CA ASP A 103 17.43 0.64 9.21
C ASP A 103 17.29 1.76 8.19
N ARG A 104 16.08 1.96 7.64
CA ARG A 104 15.79 3.06 6.70
C ARG A 104 16.02 4.44 7.30
N TYR A 105 15.71 4.62 8.59
CA TYR A 105 15.86 5.92 9.26
C TYR A 105 17.03 5.98 10.25
N ALA A 106 18.00 5.07 10.12
CA ALA A 106 19.13 4.96 11.05
C ALA A 106 20.02 6.24 11.11
N GLU A 107 20.02 7.05 10.04
CA GLU A 107 20.73 8.34 10.01
C GLU A 107 20.08 9.40 10.91
N TRP A 108 18.75 9.35 11.09
CA TRP A 108 18.00 10.34 11.89
C TRP A 108 17.60 9.82 13.27
N VAL A 109 17.36 8.52 13.41
CA VAL A 109 16.84 7.92 14.64
C VAL A 109 17.71 6.75 15.06
N ARG A 110 18.39 6.91 16.21
CA ARG A 110 19.02 5.79 16.91
C ARG A 110 17.99 5.02 17.73
N VAL A 111 17.79 3.75 17.42
CA VAL A 111 16.88 2.86 18.15
C VAL A 111 17.68 1.93 19.06
N ARG A 112 17.32 1.89 20.35
CA ARG A 112 17.81 0.90 21.32
C ARG A 112 16.69 -0.10 21.62
N GLU A 113 16.92 -1.37 21.31
CA GLU A 113 16.01 -2.47 21.64
C GLU A 113 16.37 -3.05 23.02
N ILE A 114 15.39 -3.23 23.90
CA ILE A 114 15.59 -3.85 25.22
C ILE A 114 14.52 -4.93 25.42
N VAL A 115 14.96 -6.14 25.76
CA VAL A 115 14.05 -7.23 26.15
C VAL A 115 13.94 -7.25 27.67
N ALA A 116 12.89 -6.62 28.21
CA ALA A 116 12.62 -6.52 29.64
C ALA A 116 11.15 -6.16 29.90
N THR A 117 10.67 -6.40 31.11
CA THR A 117 9.40 -5.84 31.59
C THR A 117 9.66 -4.51 32.28
N VAL A 118 8.91 -3.46 31.93
CA VAL A 118 8.93 -2.20 32.68
C VAL A 118 8.11 -2.40 33.97
N LEU A 119 8.74 -2.23 35.12
CA LEU A 119 8.12 -2.45 36.44
C LEU A 119 7.50 -1.18 37.01
N ASP A 120 8.12 -0.02 36.76
CA ASP A 120 7.64 1.27 37.26
C ASP A 120 8.12 2.43 36.39
N ILE A 121 7.39 3.55 36.45
CA ILE A 121 7.73 4.83 35.82
C ILE A 121 7.58 5.93 36.86
N ARG A 122 8.55 6.84 36.91
CA ARG A 122 8.58 7.98 37.83
C ARG A 122 8.97 9.27 37.13
N ASP A 123 8.50 10.37 37.69
CA ASP A 123 9.00 11.70 37.31
C ASP A 123 10.38 11.91 37.95
N GLY A 124 11.35 12.20 37.10
CA GLY A 124 12.68 12.64 37.46
C GLY A 124 12.82 14.17 37.45
N PRO A 125 14.02 14.68 37.76
CA PRO A 125 14.30 16.11 37.75
C PRO A 125 13.96 16.75 36.39
N GLY A 126 13.40 17.97 36.38
CA GLY A 126 13.06 18.69 35.15
C GLY A 126 11.90 18.07 34.33
N GLY A 127 11.08 17.22 34.96
CA GLY A 127 9.95 16.54 34.33
C GLY A 127 10.33 15.36 33.42
N PHE A 128 11.61 15.02 33.32
CA PHE A 128 12.04 13.83 32.58
C PHE A 128 11.48 12.57 33.22
N GLN A 129 11.31 11.51 32.43
CA GLN A 129 10.78 10.24 32.91
C GLN A 129 11.94 9.28 33.24
N GLU A 130 11.77 8.51 34.32
CA GLU A 130 12.65 7.42 34.74
C GLU A 130 11.88 6.10 34.74
N LEU A 131 12.43 5.06 34.08
CA LEU A 131 11.87 3.71 34.03
C LEU A 131 12.71 2.77 34.90
N GLU A 132 12.04 1.87 35.61
CA GLU A 132 12.66 0.72 36.27
C GLU A 132 12.33 -0.56 35.50
N LEU A 133 13.36 -1.33 35.12
CA LEU A 133 13.20 -2.56 34.33
C LEU A 133 13.36 -3.80 35.21
N SER A 134 12.77 -4.92 34.77
CA SER A 134 12.91 -6.23 35.44
C SER A 134 14.33 -6.77 35.48
N THR A 135 15.24 -6.20 34.68
CA THR A 135 16.68 -6.51 34.69
C THR A 135 17.42 -5.79 35.83
N GLY A 136 16.77 -4.87 36.55
CA GLY A 136 17.38 -3.96 37.51
C GLY A 136 17.97 -2.69 36.88
N GLU A 137 18.02 -2.60 35.54
CA GLU A 137 18.44 -1.38 34.83
C GLU A 137 17.42 -0.25 35.04
N ARG A 138 17.92 0.97 35.25
CA ARG A 138 17.11 2.19 35.30
C ARG A 138 17.43 3.12 34.13
N LEU A 139 16.42 3.49 33.36
CA LEU A 139 16.54 4.41 32.24
C LEU A 139 16.10 5.80 32.68
N ARG A 140 16.97 6.80 32.55
CA ARG A 140 16.74 8.17 33.03
C ARG A 140 16.78 9.18 31.87
N GLY A 141 16.25 10.38 32.11
CA GLY A 141 16.34 11.48 31.15
C GLY A 141 15.43 11.32 29.93
N LEU A 142 14.35 10.55 30.06
CA LEU A 142 13.42 10.31 28.95
C LEU A 142 12.48 11.51 28.80
N HIS A 143 12.33 12.00 27.56
CA HIS A 143 11.52 13.18 27.28
C HIS A 143 10.03 12.85 27.18
N ALA A 144 9.72 11.67 26.65
CA ALA A 144 8.37 11.13 26.56
C ALA A 144 8.39 9.61 26.74
N VAL A 145 7.26 9.04 27.19
CA VAL A 145 7.05 7.59 27.29
C VAL A 145 5.70 7.23 26.69
N VAL A 146 5.67 6.25 25.79
CA VAL A 146 4.44 5.74 25.16
C VAL A 146 4.16 4.34 25.69
N LEU A 147 3.01 4.16 26.32
CA LEU A 147 2.51 2.88 26.82
C LEU A 147 1.77 2.15 25.70
N THR A 148 2.33 1.05 25.22
CA THR A 148 1.80 0.27 24.08
C THR A 148 1.54 -1.20 24.46
N GLN A 149 1.19 -1.49 25.72
CA GLN A 149 0.92 -2.86 26.15
C GLN A 149 -0.23 -3.49 25.34
N GLY A 150 -0.11 -4.78 25.05
CA GLY A 150 -1.17 -5.56 24.40
C GLY A 150 -2.17 -6.13 25.42
N HIS A 151 -2.63 -7.37 25.18
CA HIS A 151 -3.44 -8.09 26.17
C HIS A 151 -2.61 -8.40 27.42
N LEU A 152 -3.12 -8.00 28.58
CA LEU A 152 -2.48 -8.20 29.87
C LEU A 152 -3.21 -9.29 30.65
N ALA A 153 -2.44 -10.07 31.41
CA ALA A 153 -3.01 -11.05 32.33
C ALA A 153 -3.76 -10.34 33.47
N ASP A 154 -4.80 -10.98 33.98
CA ASP A 154 -5.44 -10.59 35.23
C ASP A 154 -4.64 -11.11 36.42
N SER A 155 -4.61 -10.35 37.51
CA SER A 155 -4.23 -10.84 38.82
C SER A 155 -5.19 -11.99 39.19
N PRO A 156 -4.70 -13.12 39.74
CA PRO A 156 -5.55 -14.24 40.10
C PRO A 156 -6.70 -13.76 40.99
N PRO A 157 -7.96 -14.13 40.71
CA PRO A 157 -9.07 -13.72 41.56
C PRO A 157 -8.88 -14.34 42.95
N ALA A 158 -8.60 -13.50 43.94
CA ALA A 158 -8.57 -13.89 45.36
C ALA A 158 -9.98 -14.01 45.94
N THR A 159 -10.94 -14.52 45.15
CA THR A 159 -12.34 -14.63 45.56
C THR A 159 -12.58 -16.01 46.19
N PRO A 160 -13.00 -16.07 47.47
CA PRO A 160 -13.39 -17.32 48.12
C PRO A 160 -14.43 -18.09 47.29
N GLY A 161 -14.18 -19.36 47.01
CA GLY A 161 -15.07 -20.24 46.25
C GLY A 161 -14.87 -20.23 44.73
N SER A 162 -13.83 -19.57 44.21
CA SER A 162 -13.50 -19.60 42.77
C SER A 162 -12.97 -20.98 42.33
N LEU A 163 -13.09 -21.28 41.03
CA LEU A 163 -12.53 -22.51 40.46
C LEU A 163 -10.99 -22.56 40.59
N ALA A 164 -10.32 -21.41 40.52
CA ALA A 164 -8.88 -21.29 40.70
C ALA A 164 -8.43 -21.67 42.11
N GLU A 165 -9.13 -21.17 43.13
CA GLU A 165 -8.85 -21.52 44.54
C GLU A 165 -9.14 -23.00 44.79
N ALA A 166 -10.28 -23.51 44.29
CA ALA A 166 -10.63 -24.92 44.41
C ALA A 166 -9.58 -25.83 43.75
N ALA A 167 -9.07 -25.44 42.58
CA ALA A 167 -8.01 -26.16 41.89
C ALA A 167 -6.73 -26.25 42.74
N ASN A 168 -6.28 -25.12 43.28
CA ASN A 168 -5.09 -25.07 44.14
C ASN A 168 -5.25 -25.92 45.40
N ARG A 169 -6.43 -25.87 46.04
CA ARG A 169 -6.72 -26.66 47.25
C ARG A 169 -6.80 -28.16 46.98
N LEU A 170 -7.35 -28.56 45.84
CA LEU A 170 -7.59 -29.96 45.48
C LEU A 170 -6.47 -30.57 44.60
N GLY A 171 -5.41 -29.82 44.30
CA GLY A 171 -4.33 -30.28 43.43
C GLY A 171 -4.77 -30.56 41.98
N LEU A 172 -5.72 -29.78 41.46
CA LEU A 172 -6.23 -29.91 40.08
C LEU A 172 -5.48 -28.98 39.13
N THR A 173 -5.47 -29.33 37.84
CA THR A 173 -4.90 -28.47 36.80
C THR A 173 -5.94 -27.45 36.35
N TYR A 174 -5.72 -26.17 36.64
CA TYR A 174 -6.53 -25.07 36.13
C TYR A 174 -5.67 -24.10 35.32
N ILE A 175 -6.10 -23.85 34.07
CA ILE A 175 -5.51 -22.88 33.16
C ILE A 175 -6.49 -21.70 33.05
N PRO A 176 -6.12 -20.51 33.57
CA PRO A 176 -6.97 -19.33 33.53
C PRO A 176 -7.05 -18.72 32.13
N PRO A 177 -7.96 -17.73 31.91
CA PRO A 177 -8.05 -16.99 30.65
C PRO A 177 -6.70 -16.40 30.22
N GLY A 178 -6.35 -16.58 28.96
CA GLY A 178 -5.06 -16.14 28.41
C GLY A 178 -4.79 -16.66 26.99
N ASN A 179 -3.63 -16.30 26.45
CA ASN A 179 -3.21 -16.73 25.13
C ASN A 179 -2.72 -18.19 25.18
N ALA A 180 -3.31 -19.05 24.34
CA ALA A 180 -2.99 -20.47 24.29
C ALA A 180 -1.51 -20.74 23.97
N ALA A 181 -0.83 -19.84 23.26
CA ALA A 181 0.60 -19.95 22.96
C ALA A 181 1.51 -19.86 24.20
N ASP A 182 1.00 -19.32 25.32
CA ASP A 182 1.76 -19.03 26.55
C ASP A 182 1.56 -20.08 27.64
N VAL A 183 0.76 -21.11 27.36
CA VAL A 183 0.36 -22.11 28.35
C VAL A 183 1.14 -23.39 28.16
N ASP A 184 1.64 -23.92 29.27
CA ASP A 184 2.21 -25.27 29.34
C ASP A 184 1.08 -26.31 29.33
N LEU A 185 0.83 -26.88 28.13
CA LEU A 185 -0.20 -27.90 27.90
C LEU A 185 0.27 -29.33 28.18
N ASP A 186 1.54 -29.55 28.51
CA ASP A 186 2.05 -30.87 28.90
C ASP A 186 1.50 -31.29 30.26
N ARG A 187 1.00 -30.33 31.04
CA ARG A 187 0.24 -30.53 32.28
C ARG A 187 -1.12 -31.23 32.09
N ILE A 188 -1.58 -31.37 30.85
CA ILE A 188 -2.81 -32.07 30.50
C ILE A 188 -2.45 -33.48 30.05
N PRO A 189 -2.77 -34.54 30.81
CA PRO A 189 -2.37 -35.90 30.44
C PRO A 189 -2.98 -36.34 29.09
N GLU A 190 -2.29 -37.26 28.41
CA GLU A 190 -2.84 -37.92 27.22
C GLU A 190 -4.03 -38.79 27.62
N ARG A 191 -5.07 -38.86 26.77
CA ARG A 191 -6.29 -39.68 26.94
C ARG A 191 -7.17 -39.36 28.15
N GLU A 192 -6.72 -38.54 29.09
CA GLU A 192 -7.56 -38.09 30.19
C GLU A 192 -8.55 -37.00 29.74
N PRO A 193 -9.73 -36.91 30.39
CA PRO A 193 -10.66 -35.83 30.11
C PRO A 193 -10.11 -34.46 30.52
N VAL A 194 -10.35 -33.46 29.67
CA VAL A 194 -10.11 -32.04 29.96
C VAL A 194 -11.38 -31.25 29.68
N ILE A 195 -11.80 -30.40 30.61
CA ILE A 195 -12.90 -29.47 30.40
C ILE A 195 -12.34 -28.16 29.83
N ILE A 196 -12.88 -27.70 28.70
CA ILE A 196 -12.56 -26.40 28.10
C ILE A 196 -13.83 -25.55 28.04
N ARG A 197 -13.84 -24.45 28.79
CA ARG A 197 -14.95 -23.49 28.79
C ARG A 197 -14.76 -22.46 27.69
N GLY A 198 -15.83 -22.24 26.92
CA GLY A 198 -15.84 -21.29 25.82
C GLY A 198 -15.61 -21.96 24.46
N LEU A 199 -16.27 -21.43 23.44
CA LEU A 199 -16.19 -21.89 22.05
C LEU A 199 -15.89 -20.72 21.09
N GLY A 200 -15.08 -19.76 21.57
CA GLY A 200 -14.60 -18.62 20.80
C GLY A 200 -13.31 -18.91 20.03
N LEU A 201 -12.64 -17.88 19.51
CA LEU A 201 -11.40 -18.06 18.75
C LEU A 201 -10.28 -18.76 19.54
N THR A 202 -10.10 -18.41 20.82
CA THR A 202 -9.08 -19.04 21.69
C THR A 202 -9.33 -20.54 21.90
N PHE A 203 -10.58 -21.01 21.82
CA PHE A 203 -10.88 -22.44 21.89
C PHE A 203 -10.27 -23.20 20.72
N PHE A 204 -10.32 -22.66 19.50
CA PHE A 204 -9.71 -23.30 18.33
C PHE A 204 -8.20 -23.40 18.41
N ASP A 205 -7.54 -22.47 19.12
CA ASP A 205 -6.10 -22.56 19.40
C ASP A 205 -5.79 -23.75 20.30
N TYR A 206 -6.50 -23.89 21.44
CA TYR A 206 -6.35 -25.05 22.32
C TYR A 206 -6.73 -26.35 21.61
N LEU A 207 -7.79 -26.34 20.81
CA LEU A 207 -8.22 -27.48 20.01
C LEU A 207 -7.09 -27.94 19.08
N ALA A 208 -6.48 -27.02 18.33
CA ALA A 208 -5.39 -27.31 17.41
C ALA A 208 -4.14 -27.85 18.15
N LEU A 209 -3.79 -27.28 19.30
CA LEU A 209 -2.62 -27.71 20.10
C LEU A 209 -2.83 -29.09 20.75
N LEU A 210 -4.03 -29.38 21.25
CA LEU A 210 -4.35 -30.65 21.93
C LEU A 210 -4.67 -31.80 20.95
N THR A 211 -4.85 -31.51 19.66
CA THR A 211 -5.16 -32.49 18.60
C THR A 211 -4.00 -32.63 17.61
N ALA A 212 -3.95 -31.79 16.59
CA ALA A 212 -2.88 -31.78 15.59
C ALA A 212 -1.50 -31.55 16.21
N GLY A 213 -1.40 -30.68 17.23
CA GLY A 213 -0.18 -30.47 18.00
C GLY A 213 0.29 -31.71 18.77
N ARG A 214 -0.61 -32.65 19.05
CA ARG A 214 -0.31 -33.97 19.62
C ARG A 214 -0.18 -35.07 18.55
N GLY A 215 -0.07 -34.69 17.27
CA GLY A 215 0.26 -35.59 16.16
C GLY A 215 -0.92 -36.23 15.44
N GLY A 216 -2.16 -35.88 15.81
CA GLY A 216 -3.33 -36.26 15.01
C GLY A 216 -3.37 -35.52 13.67
N ARG A 217 -4.18 -36.02 12.74
CA ARG A 217 -4.17 -35.53 11.36
C ARG A 217 -5.58 -35.43 10.80
N PHE A 218 -5.84 -34.35 10.06
CA PHE A 218 -7.05 -34.21 9.25
C PHE A 218 -6.79 -34.75 7.84
N LYS A 219 -7.77 -35.42 7.26
CA LYS A 219 -7.74 -35.96 5.90
C LYS A 219 -9.03 -35.56 5.19
N GLU A 220 -8.90 -35.04 3.98
CA GLU A 220 -10.04 -34.81 3.09
C GLU A 220 -10.61 -36.14 2.57
N SER A 221 -11.92 -36.29 2.60
CA SER A 221 -12.67 -37.42 2.01
C SER A 221 -13.92 -36.94 1.28
N ASP A 222 -14.57 -37.80 0.50
CA ASP A 222 -15.77 -37.48 -0.26
C ASP A 222 -16.94 -37.01 0.63
N GLY A 223 -16.91 -37.35 1.93
CA GLY A 223 -17.88 -36.94 2.94
C GLY A 223 -17.49 -35.70 3.75
N GLY A 224 -16.37 -35.05 3.42
CA GLY A 224 -15.82 -33.89 4.14
C GLY A 224 -14.51 -34.22 4.86
N VAL A 225 -14.26 -33.55 5.98
CA VAL A 225 -13.00 -33.71 6.73
C VAL A 225 -13.14 -34.88 7.72
N GLU A 226 -12.17 -35.81 7.68
CA GLU A 226 -12.01 -36.89 8.65
C GLU A 226 -10.83 -36.63 9.57
N TYR A 227 -10.94 -37.02 10.85
CA TYR A 227 -9.86 -36.92 11.83
C TYR A 227 -9.27 -38.30 12.14
N ILE A 228 -7.95 -38.40 12.05
CA ILE A 228 -7.16 -39.59 12.41
C ILE A 228 -6.43 -39.28 13.72
N ALA A 229 -6.90 -39.90 14.81
CA ALA A 229 -6.31 -39.74 16.13
C ALA A 229 -4.91 -40.40 16.21
N SER A 230 -4.00 -39.72 16.89
CA SER A 230 -2.67 -40.25 17.23
C SER A 230 -2.69 -41.14 18.48
N GLY A 231 -3.74 -41.03 19.29
CA GLY A 231 -3.86 -41.69 20.59
C GLY A 231 -3.21 -40.93 21.74
N ARG A 232 -2.73 -39.70 21.50
CA ARG A 232 -2.15 -38.78 22.51
C ARG A 232 -3.09 -37.63 22.88
N GLU A 233 -4.18 -37.48 22.13
CA GLU A 233 -5.22 -36.50 22.39
C GLU A 233 -5.89 -36.78 23.75
N PRO A 234 -6.21 -35.73 24.53
CA PRO A 234 -7.14 -35.88 25.65
C PRO A 234 -8.58 -36.03 25.14
N LEU A 235 -9.49 -36.49 25.99
CA LEU A 235 -10.93 -36.35 25.71
C LEU A 235 -11.35 -34.91 26.02
N ILE A 236 -11.68 -34.13 24.99
CA ILE A 236 -12.02 -32.72 25.16
C ILE A 236 -13.52 -32.59 25.44
N ILE A 237 -13.87 -32.16 26.65
CA ILE A 237 -15.24 -31.81 27.04
C ILE A 237 -15.36 -30.29 26.94
N THR A 238 -16.30 -29.77 26.17
CA THR A 238 -16.40 -28.32 25.98
C THR A 238 -17.83 -27.81 25.93
N GLY A 239 -18.01 -26.50 25.98
CA GLY A 239 -19.30 -25.86 25.90
C GLY A 239 -19.23 -24.37 26.19
N CYS A 240 -20.32 -23.68 25.88
CA CYS A 240 -20.47 -22.25 26.11
C CYS A 240 -21.94 -21.93 26.43
N ARG A 241 -22.23 -20.66 26.71
CA ARG A 241 -23.61 -20.22 26.99
C ARG A 241 -24.58 -20.53 25.85
N ARG A 242 -24.15 -20.40 24.58
CA ARG A 242 -24.99 -20.63 23.39
C ARG A 242 -25.02 -22.10 22.93
N GLY A 243 -24.12 -22.94 23.42
CA GLY A 243 -23.96 -24.33 22.97
C GLY A 243 -23.27 -24.51 21.62
N VAL A 244 -23.05 -23.44 20.85
CA VAL A 244 -22.42 -23.47 19.52
C VAL A 244 -21.14 -22.61 19.48
N PRO A 245 -20.17 -22.92 18.60
CA PRO A 245 -19.02 -22.05 18.36
C PRO A 245 -19.41 -20.77 17.62
N HIS A 246 -18.50 -19.80 17.55
CA HIS A 246 -18.66 -18.63 16.68
C HIS A 246 -18.89 -19.07 15.23
N HIS A 247 -19.65 -18.27 14.48
CA HIS A 247 -19.90 -18.54 13.06
C HIS A 247 -18.61 -18.59 12.24
N ALA A 248 -18.54 -19.52 11.29
CA ALA A 248 -17.52 -19.55 10.27
C ALA A 248 -17.49 -18.23 9.49
N ARG A 249 -16.28 -17.74 9.21
CA ARG A 249 -16.07 -16.67 8.22
C ARG A 249 -16.49 -17.14 6.84
N GLY A 250 -17.19 -16.28 6.10
CA GLY A 250 -17.37 -16.47 4.66
C GLY A 250 -16.02 -16.51 3.95
N GLU A 251 -15.90 -17.36 2.93
CA GLU A 251 -14.76 -17.35 2.02
C GLU A 251 -14.59 -15.96 1.40
N HIS A 252 -13.34 -15.50 1.36
CA HIS A 252 -13.00 -14.14 1.01
C HIS A 252 -13.17 -13.91 -0.50
N GLN A 253 -14.01 -12.94 -0.88
CA GLN A 253 -14.36 -12.59 -2.26
C GLN A 253 -14.28 -11.07 -2.52
N LYS A 254 -13.84 -10.28 -1.53
CA LYS A 254 -13.81 -8.81 -1.61
C LYS A 254 -12.49 -8.24 -2.15
N GLY A 255 -11.47 -9.08 -2.33
CA GLY A 255 -10.12 -8.63 -2.65
C GLY A 255 -9.47 -7.83 -1.52
N VAL A 256 -8.38 -7.14 -1.87
CA VAL A 256 -7.48 -6.47 -0.94
C VAL A 256 -8.18 -5.42 -0.06
N ASP A 257 -8.91 -4.48 -0.66
CA ASP A 257 -9.48 -3.29 -0.02
C ASP A 257 -11.02 -3.26 0.01
N GLY A 258 -11.68 -4.22 -0.64
CA GLY A 258 -13.14 -4.25 -0.71
C GLY A 258 -13.81 -4.29 0.66
N ARG A 259 -14.72 -3.33 0.89
CA ARG A 259 -15.56 -3.23 2.09
C ARG A 259 -16.96 -2.74 1.73
N TYR A 260 -17.90 -2.93 2.65
CA TYR A 260 -19.19 -2.27 2.60
C TYR A 260 -19.07 -0.80 3.02
N GLU A 261 -19.65 0.09 2.22
CA GLU A 261 -19.76 1.52 2.52
C GLU A 261 -21.12 1.84 3.16
N PRO A 262 -21.15 2.47 4.35
CA PRO A 262 -22.37 2.73 5.12
C PRO A 262 -23.29 3.75 4.43
N LEU A 263 -24.56 3.39 4.25
CA LEU A 263 -25.58 4.29 3.66
C LEU A 263 -26.38 5.04 4.74
N LEU A 264 -26.63 4.41 5.89
CA LEU A 264 -27.40 4.98 7.02
C LEU A 264 -26.49 5.55 8.10
N LEU A 265 -25.49 4.79 8.56
CA LEU A 265 -24.54 5.22 9.60
C LEU A 265 -23.36 6.01 8.99
N ASN A 266 -23.70 6.98 8.14
CA ASN A 266 -22.74 7.85 7.45
C ASN A 266 -22.23 9.00 8.33
N ALA A 267 -21.24 9.75 7.82
CA ALA A 267 -20.56 10.84 8.53
C ALA A 267 -21.52 11.88 9.14
N ASP A 268 -22.55 12.31 8.40
CA ASP A 268 -23.54 13.28 8.88
C ASP A 268 -24.36 12.75 10.05
N ARG A 269 -24.76 11.47 9.99
CA ARG A 269 -25.50 10.83 11.09
C ARG A 269 -24.63 10.70 12.32
N ILE A 270 -23.38 10.26 12.15
CA ILE A 270 -22.41 10.18 13.23
C ILE A 270 -22.22 11.56 13.88
N ALA A 271 -22.01 12.62 13.08
CA ALA A 271 -21.84 13.98 13.59
C ALA A 271 -23.05 14.45 14.41
N ARG A 272 -24.28 14.18 13.95
CA ARG A 272 -25.51 14.50 14.70
C ARG A 272 -25.62 13.73 16.01
N LEU A 273 -25.32 12.44 16.01
CA LEU A 273 -25.29 11.62 17.23
C LEU A 273 -24.25 12.15 18.22
N ARG A 274 -23.05 12.50 17.75
CA ARG A 274 -21.98 13.09 18.57
C ARG A 274 -22.36 14.44 19.15
N GLN A 275 -23.02 15.30 18.36
CA GLN A 275 -23.52 16.59 18.84
C GLN A 275 -24.58 16.41 19.93
N ARG A 276 -25.50 15.46 19.75
CA ARG A 276 -26.54 15.12 20.74
C ARG A 276 -25.91 14.56 22.02
N ALA A 277 -24.94 13.65 21.91
CA ALA A 277 -24.23 13.10 23.06
C ALA A 277 -23.53 14.20 23.87
N ARG A 278 -22.85 15.14 23.21
CA ARG A 278 -22.20 16.29 23.89
C ARG A 278 -23.21 17.21 24.59
N LYS A 279 -24.38 17.42 23.99
CA LYS A 279 -25.40 18.36 24.49
C LYS A 279 -26.27 17.78 25.60
N TYR A 280 -26.65 16.52 25.50
CA TYR A 280 -27.64 15.90 26.37
C TYR A 280 -27.15 14.63 27.09
N GLY A 281 -26.06 14.02 26.63
CA GLY A 281 -25.53 12.76 27.19
C GLY A 281 -26.47 11.57 27.03
N ASP A 282 -27.54 11.68 26.23
CA ASP A 282 -28.68 10.77 26.25
C ASP A 282 -28.70 9.74 25.11
N VAL A 283 -27.67 9.72 24.27
CA VAL A 283 -27.57 8.79 23.14
C VAL A 283 -27.46 7.36 23.66
N SER A 284 -28.31 6.47 23.16
CA SER A 284 -28.32 5.04 23.46
C SER A 284 -27.97 4.25 22.20
N PHE A 285 -27.09 3.28 22.35
CA PHE A 285 -26.71 2.37 21.28
C PHE A 285 -27.92 1.60 20.75
N ARG A 286 -28.74 1.00 21.63
CA ARG A 286 -29.91 0.21 21.24
C ARG A 286 -30.97 1.03 20.48
N ARG A 287 -31.20 2.26 20.92
CA ARG A 287 -32.26 3.13 20.39
C ARG A 287 -31.81 3.92 19.16
N ASP A 288 -30.63 4.52 19.20
CA ASP A 288 -30.21 5.52 18.21
C ASP A 288 -29.18 5.00 17.19
N VAL A 289 -28.48 3.89 17.48
CA VAL A 289 -27.38 3.38 16.63
C VAL A 289 -27.75 2.05 15.98
N TRP A 290 -28.16 1.06 16.78
CA TRP A 290 -28.47 -0.29 16.32
C TRP A 290 -29.48 -0.34 15.17
N PRO A 291 -30.60 0.43 15.16
CA PRO A 291 -31.57 0.35 14.06
C PRO A 291 -30.96 0.65 12.69
N HIS A 292 -29.92 1.49 12.63
CA HIS A 292 -29.21 1.77 11.40
C HIS A 292 -28.33 0.60 10.98
N ILE A 293 -27.52 0.06 11.90
CA ILE A 293 -26.67 -1.11 11.66
C ILE A 293 -27.52 -2.30 11.18
N ALA A 294 -28.62 -2.59 11.87
CA ALA A 294 -29.50 -3.71 11.55
C ALA A 294 -30.07 -3.60 10.14
N ARG A 295 -30.55 -2.40 9.75
CA ARG A 295 -31.07 -2.15 8.40
C ARG A 295 -30.01 -2.27 7.32
N GLU A 296 -28.79 -1.80 7.57
CA GLU A 296 -27.68 -1.92 6.61
C GLU A 296 -27.39 -3.41 6.34
N VAL A 297 -27.25 -4.21 7.39
CA VAL A 297 -27.04 -5.67 7.31
C VAL A 297 -28.19 -6.36 6.57
N GLU A 298 -29.43 -6.16 7.03
CA GLU A 298 -30.62 -6.78 6.44
C GLU A 298 -30.79 -6.43 4.95
N SER A 299 -30.48 -5.18 4.58
CA SER A 299 -30.56 -4.75 3.18
C SER A 299 -29.62 -5.54 2.27
N VAL A 300 -28.41 -5.88 2.75
CA VAL A 300 -27.43 -6.69 2.01
C VAL A 300 -27.92 -8.12 1.89
N TYR A 301 -28.41 -8.71 2.99
CA TYR A 301 -28.97 -10.07 3.00
C TYR A 301 -30.08 -10.20 1.95
N TYR A 302 -31.09 -9.33 2.01
CA TYR A 302 -32.23 -9.42 1.10
C TYR A 302 -31.85 -9.12 -0.34
N THR A 303 -31.03 -8.08 -0.59
CA THR A 303 -30.56 -7.76 -1.95
C THR A 303 -29.81 -8.95 -2.55
N ARG A 304 -29.00 -9.65 -1.75
CA ARG A 304 -28.29 -10.84 -2.22
C ARG A 304 -29.21 -12.03 -2.47
N LEU A 305 -30.23 -12.21 -1.63
CA LEU A 305 -31.21 -13.29 -1.75
C LEU A 305 -32.00 -13.24 -3.07
N ILE A 306 -32.31 -12.03 -3.57
CA ILE A 306 -33.08 -11.84 -4.81
C ILE A 306 -32.21 -11.51 -6.04
N ALA A 307 -30.89 -11.46 -5.90
CA ALA A 307 -29.96 -10.98 -6.93
C ALA A 307 -30.11 -11.73 -8.27
N ASP A 308 -30.32 -13.04 -8.22
CA ASP A 308 -30.41 -13.89 -9.43
C ASP A 308 -31.78 -13.83 -10.12
N ARG A 309 -32.78 -13.19 -9.50
CA ARG A 309 -34.18 -13.16 -9.98
C ARG A 309 -34.62 -11.77 -10.46
N VAL A 310 -33.81 -10.75 -10.21
CA VAL A 310 -34.20 -9.35 -10.34
C VAL A 310 -33.07 -8.57 -11.03
N SER A 311 -33.40 -7.66 -11.94
CA SER A 311 -32.39 -6.86 -12.64
C SER A 311 -31.63 -5.91 -11.69
N PRO A 312 -30.38 -5.50 -12.02
CA PRO A 312 -29.57 -4.61 -11.16
C PRO A 312 -30.28 -3.32 -10.77
N HIS A 313 -31.01 -2.69 -11.69
CA HIS A 313 -31.79 -1.47 -11.41
C HIS A 313 -32.90 -1.72 -10.37
N ARG A 314 -33.61 -2.86 -10.46
CA ARG A 314 -34.65 -3.20 -9.49
C ARG A 314 -34.08 -3.63 -8.13
N LEU A 315 -32.87 -4.19 -8.09
CA LEU A 315 -32.14 -4.46 -6.85
C LEU A 315 -31.76 -3.17 -6.12
N ALA A 316 -31.21 -2.18 -6.84
CA ALA A 316 -30.92 -0.86 -6.28
C ALA A 316 -32.20 -0.21 -5.73
N SER A 317 -33.29 -0.22 -6.52
CA SER A 317 -34.57 0.31 -6.06
C SER A 317 -35.15 -0.45 -4.85
N PHE A 318 -34.95 -1.77 -4.74
CA PHE A 318 -35.37 -2.53 -3.57
C PHE A 318 -34.60 -2.09 -2.32
N ARG A 319 -33.26 -2.05 -2.42
CA ARG A 319 -32.38 -1.65 -1.32
C ARG A 319 -32.73 -0.26 -0.81
N ASP A 320 -32.82 0.72 -1.71
CA ASP A 320 -33.07 2.11 -1.34
C ASP A 320 -34.43 2.26 -0.64
N ARG A 321 -35.47 1.55 -1.11
CA ARG A 321 -36.79 1.52 -0.46
C ARG A 321 -36.76 0.81 0.89
N TYR A 322 -36.02 -0.30 1.01
CA TYR A 322 -35.87 -1.03 2.27
C TYR A 322 -35.23 -0.16 3.35
N LEU A 323 -34.15 0.56 2.99
CA LEU A 323 -33.40 1.41 3.92
C LEU A 323 -34.27 2.56 4.49
N ILE A 324 -35.16 3.13 3.69
CA ILE A 324 -36.01 4.28 4.07
C ILE A 324 -37.41 3.90 4.56
N ALA A 325 -37.78 2.61 4.54
CA ALA A 325 -39.11 2.16 4.97
C ALA A 325 -39.42 2.66 6.39
N PRO A 326 -40.54 3.37 6.64
CA PRO A 326 -40.75 4.01 7.93
C PRO A 326 -41.22 3.03 9.02
N THR A 327 -41.95 1.97 8.66
CA THR A 327 -42.49 1.00 9.62
C THR A 327 -42.12 -0.45 9.26
N PRO A 328 -42.17 -1.38 10.23
CA PRO A 328 -42.03 -2.81 9.96
C PRO A 328 -43.05 -3.34 8.95
N GLU A 329 -44.28 -2.81 8.95
CA GLU A 329 -45.34 -3.19 8.02
C GLU A 329 -44.99 -2.82 6.57
N ASP A 330 -44.37 -1.66 6.34
CA ASP A 330 -43.89 -1.26 5.01
C ASP A 330 -42.77 -2.16 4.51
N THR A 331 -41.85 -2.54 5.41
CA THR A 331 -40.79 -3.50 5.11
C THR A 331 -41.38 -4.86 4.73
N GLU A 332 -42.36 -5.33 5.49
CA GLU A 332 -43.09 -6.57 5.26
C GLU A 332 -43.80 -6.60 3.90
N GLU A 333 -44.50 -5.52 3.56
CA GLU A 333 -45.13 -5.37 2.24
C GLU A 333 -44.10 -5.40 1.11
N LEU A 334 -42.96 -4.73 1.29
CA LEU A 334 -41.88 -4.69 0.32
C LEU A 334 -41.26 -6.09 0.10
N LEU A 335 -40.99 -6.84 1.17
CA LEU A 335 -40.47 -8.20 1.10
C LEU A 335 -41.43 -9.13 0.35
N ASN A 336 -42.73 -9.04 0.65
CA ASN A 336 -43.77 -9.82 -0.04
C ASN A 336 -43.83 -9.47 -1.54
N ARG A 337 -43.76 -8.17 -1.89
CA ARG A 337 -43.79 -7.69 -3.26
C ARG A 337 -42.62 -8.22 -4.11
N PHE A 338 -41.46 -8.43 -3.51
CA PHE A 338 -40.28 -9.01 -4.16
C PHE A 338 -40.18 -10.54 -4.00
N GLY A 339 -41.23 -11.19 -3.49
CA GLY A 339 -41.35 -12.64 -3.45
C GLY A 339 -40.45 -13.32 -2.41
N ILE A 340 -40.09 -12.63 -1.33
CA ILE A 340 -39.27 -13.19 -0.24
C ILE A 340 -40.21 -13.88 0.76
N PRO A 341 -40.18 -15.22 0.89
CA PRO A 341 -41.11 -15.95 1.74
C PRO A 341 -40.81 -15.74 3.23
N PRO A 342 -41.81 -15.90 4.13
CA PRO A 342 -41.61 -15.75 5.57
C PRO A 342 -40.45 -16.56 6.16
N ALA A 343 -40.23 -17.79 5.69
CA ALA A 343 -39.13 -18.65 6.15
C ALA A 343 -37.72 -18.15 5.77
N ALA A 344 -37.62 -17.23 4.81
CA ALA A 344 -36.35 -16.62 4.39
C ALA A 344 -36.14 -15.22 4.97
N ARG A 345 -37.02 -14.76 5.86
CA ARG A 345 -36.89 -13.45 6.51
C ARG A 345 -35.79 -13.48 7.55
N TRP A 346 -35.09 -12.37 7.65
CA TRP A 346 -34.00 -12.18 8.58
C TRP A 346 -34.50 -12.20 10.04
N ASP A 347 -33.86 -13.00 10.88
CA ASP A 347 -34.19 -13.12 12.29
C ASP A 347 -32.92 -13.02 13.16
N TRP A 348 -32.73 -11.85 13.75
CA TRP A 348 -31.62 -11.57 14.66
C TRP A 348 -31.61 -12.46 15.91
N GLN A 349 -32.79 -12.85 16.40
CA GLN A 349 -32.91 -13.68 17.60
C GLN A 349 -32.49 -15.11 17.28
N ALA A 350 -33.00 -15.68 16.18
CA ALA A 350 -32.62 -17.02 15.73
C ALA A 350 -31.11 -17.13 15.44
N LEU A 351 -30.51 -16.10 14.86
CA LEU A 351 -29.07 -16.06 14.62
C LEU A 351 -28.27 -15.92 15.91
N SER A 352 -28.69 -15.04 16.82
CA SER A 352 -27.94 -14.76 18.06
C SER A 352 -28.07 -15.87 19.12
N ASP A 353 -29.15 -16.66 19.05
CA ASP A 353 -29.44 -17.80 19.91
C ASP A 353 -30.01 -18.99 19.10
N PRO A 354 -29.15 -19.74 18.37
CA PRO A 354 -29.59 -20.78 17.44
C PRO A 354 -30.35 -21.95 18.07
N THR A 355 -30.19 -22.16 19.37
CA THR A 355 -30.91 -23.21 20.09
C THR A 355 -32.30 -22.76 20.52
N GLY A 356 -32.55 -21.44 20.62
CA GLY A 356 -33.83 -20.87 21.04
C GLY A 356 -34.36 -21.42 22.38
N GLY A 357 -33.46 -21.88 23.26
CA GLY A 357 -33.83 -22.54 24.51
C GLY A 357 -34.34 -23.99 24.38
N ARG A 358 -34.14 -24.65 23.22
CA ARG A 358 -34.46 -26.07 23.02
C ARG A 358 -33.79 -26.95 24.08
N CYS A 359 -34.57 -27.85 24.67
CA CYS A 359 -34.05 -28.95 25.50
C CYS A 359 -33.78 -30.17 24.62
N PHE A 360 -32.70 -30.88 24.92
CA PHE A 360 -32.26 -32.10 24.24
C PHE A 360 -32.35 -33.27 25.21
N THR A 361 -32.70 -34.46 24.70
CA THR A 361 -32.94 -35.64 25.55
C THR A 361 -31.67 -36.14 26.22
N ASP A 362 -30.58 -36.16 25.47
CA ASP A 362 -29.28 -36.70 25.87
C ASP A 362 -28.15 -36.05 25.01
N PRO A 363 -26.87 -36.33 25.29
CA PRO A 363 -25.77 -35.76 24.52
C PRO A 363 -25.77 -36.12 23.03
N ASP A 364 -26.29 -37.28 22.64
CA ASP A 364 -26.28 -37.74 21.25
C ASP A 364 -27.33 -36.97 20.41
N ASP A 365 -28.53 -36.71 20.96
CA ASP A 365 -29.54 -35.82 20.34
C ASP A 365 -28.97 -34.40 20.12
N PHE A 366 -28.26 -33.87 21.12
CA PHE A 366 -27.62 -32.57 20.99
C PHE A 366 -26.49 -32.58 19.94
N HIS A 367 -25.63 -33.61 19.92
CA HIS A 367 -24.54 -33.70 18.94
C HIS A 367 -25.05 -33.87 17.51
N ALA A 368 -26.13 -34.63 17.30
CA ALA A 368 -26.77 -34.76 16.00
C ALA A 368 -27.27 -33.39 15.49
N TRP A 369 -27.93 -32.60 16.35
CA TRP A 369 -28.36 -31.25 16.00
C TRP A 369 -27.17 -30.31 15.76
N LEU A 370 -26.15 -30.35 16.63
CA LEU A 370 -24.97 -29.50 16.53
C LEU A 370 -24.22 -29.78 15.22
N LEU A 371 -23.98 -31.04 14.86
CA LEU A 371 -23.30 -31.40 13.62
C LEU A 371 -24.05 -30.86 12.39
N ALA A 372 -25.38 -30.99 12.36
CA ALA A 372 -26.19 -30.43 11.29
C ALA A 372 -26.09 -28.89 11.22
N TYR A 373 -26.05 -28.21 12.37
CA TYR A 373 -25.84 -26.77 12.45
C TYR A 373 -24.46 -26.35 11.93
N LEU A 374 -23.39 -27.05 12.33
CA LEU A 374 -22.02 -26.77 11.88
C LEU A 374 -21.87 -26.99 10.37
N ASP A 375 -22.44 -28.07 9.83
CA ASP A 375 -22.41 -28.37 8.40
C ASP A 375 -23.16 -27.29 7.58
N ALA A 376 -24.31 -26.81 8.09
CA ALA A 376 -25.05 -25.71 7.46
C ALA A 376 -24.28 -24.39 7.49
N ASP A 377 -23.61 -24.07 8.60
CA ASP A 377 -22.80 -22.86 8.73
C ASP A 377 -21.57 -22.88 7.80
N VAL A 378 -20.91 -24.04 7.66
CA VAL A 378 -19.82 -24.27 6.69
C VAL A 378 -20.33 -24.13 5.26
N HIS A 379 -21.52 -24.65 4.96
CA HIS A 379 -22.13 -24.48 3.64
C HIS A 379 -22.34 -23.00 3.31
N GLN A 380 -22.92 -22.21 4.23
CA GLN A 380 -23.07 -20.77 4.05
C GLN A 380 -21.71 -20.06 3.91
N ALA A 381 -20.69 -20.47 4.68
CA ALA A 381 -19.33 -19.95 4.59
C ALA A 381 -18.72 -20.12 3.19
N ARG A 382 -18.91 -21.28 2.57
CA ARG A 382 -18.42 -21.61 1.22
C ARG A 382 -19.10 -20.83 0.10
N LEU A 383 -20.30 -20.29 0.33
CA LEU A 383 -20.92 -19.36 -0.64
C LEU A 383 -20.17 -18.00 -0.68
N GLY A 384 -19.37 -17.72 0.35
CA GLY A 384 -18.49 -16.57 0.44
C GLY A 384 -19.14 -15.28 0.91
N ASN A 385 -18.31 -14.26 1.17
CA ASN A 385 -18.70 -13.00 1.81
C ASN A 385 -19.13 -11.88 0.82
N VAL A 386 -19.32 -12.21 -0.46
CA VAL A 386 -19.96 -11.36 -1.47
C VAL A 386 -21.16 -12.07 -2.09
N HIS A 387 -21.03 -13.37 -2.34
CA HIS A 387 -22.04 -14.14 -3.05
C HIS A 387 -23.02 -14.92 -2.15
N GLY A 388 -22.64 -15.25 -0.91
CA GLY A 388 -23.53 -15.90 0.05
C GLY A 388 -24.40 -14.90 0.79
N PRO A 389 -25.73 -15.04 0.83
CA PRO A 389 -26.61 -14.05 1.46
C PRO A 389 -26.31 -13.86 2.95
N VAL A 390 -26.08 -14.95 3.70
CA VAL A 390 -25.86 -14.95 5.17
C VAL A 390 -24.43 -14.59 5.58
N LYS A 391 -23.45 -14.67 4.68
CA LYS A 391 -22.07 -14.32 5.02
C LYS A 391 -21.68 -12.95 4.51
N SER A 392 -22.32 -12.47 3.45
CA SER A 392 -22.09 -11.12 2.94
C SER A 392 -22.61 -10.06 3.88
N ASP A 393 -23.76 -10.30 4.50
CA ASP A 393 -24.41 -9.38 5.42
C ASP A 393 -23.75 -9.40 6.81
N LEU A 394 -23.37 -10.57 7.34
CA LEU A 394 -22.64 -10.65 8.60
C LEU A 394 -21.25 -9.99 8.48
N ASP A 395 -20.67 -9.93 7.28
CA ASP A 395 -19.43 -9.20 7.02
C ASP A 395 -19.63 -7.67 7.09
N VAL A 396 -20.86 -7.16 6.90
CA VAL A 396 -21.19 -5.74 7.11
C VAL A 396 -20.98 -5.35 8.58
N LEU A 397 -21.31 -6.22 9.55
CA LEU A 397 -21.03 -5.96 10.97
C LEU A 397 -19.53 -5.78 11.26
N ARG A 398 -18.67 -6.43 10.47
CA ARG A 398 -17.21 -6.23 10.53
C ARG A 398 -16.82 -4.91 9.89
N ASP A 399 -17.36 -4.60 8.71
CA ASP A 399 -17.00 -3.42 7.93
C ASP A 399 -17.51 -2.11 8.57
N LEU A 400 -18.58 -2.16 9.40
CA LEU A 400 -19.13 -1.03 10.14
C LEU A 400 -18.43 -0.72 11.48
N ARG A 401 -17.34 -1.43 11.83
CA ARG A 401 -16.69 -1.25 13.12
C ARG A 401 -16.12 0.16 13.31
N ASN A 402 -15.63 0.77 12.24
CA ASN A 402 -15.05 2.10 12.32
C ASN A 402 -16.13 3.16 12.61
N GLU A 403 -17.28 3.03 11.95
CA GLU A 403 -18.42 3.94 12.10
C GLU A 403 -19.01 3.82 13.50
N VAL A 404 -19.12 2.59 14.03
CA VAL A 404 -19.52 2.36 15.43
C VAL A 404 -18.53 3.02 16.38
N ARG A 405 -17.23 2.84 16.18
CA ARG A 405 -16.16 3.47 16.97
C ARG A 405 -16.33 4.99 17.00
N LEU A 406 -16.48 5.62 15.84
CA LEU A 406 -16.65 7.07 15.71
C LEU A 406 -17.87 7.59 16.48
N VAL A 407 -18.91 6.77 16.66
CA VAL A 407 -20.06 7.10 17.50
C VAL A 407 -19.72 6.98 18.99
N VAL A 408 -19.18 5.84 19.43
CA VAL A 408 -19.12 5.48 20.87
C VAL A 408 -17.90 6.02 21.61
N ASP A 409 -16.80 6.32 20.92
CA ASP A 409 -15.53 6.70 21.51
C ASP A 409 -15.61 7.93 22.41
N HIS A 410 -14.82 7.94 23.48
CA HIS A 410 -14.81 9.02 24.47
C HIS A 410 -16.21 9.35 25.04
N GLY A 411 -17.03 8.33 25.29
CA GLY A 411 -18.32 8.49 25.98
C GLY A 411 -19.40 9.05 25.08
N GLY A 412 -19.41 8.63 23.81
CA GLY A 412 -20.39 9.06 22.82
C GLY A 412 -21.80 8.53 23.02
N ILE A 413 -21.98 7.62 23.98
CA ILE A 413 -23.27 7.07 24.40
C ILE A 413 -23.33 7.09 25.93
N ALA A 414 -24.55 7.10 26.48
CA ALA A 414 -24.78 7.08 27.92
C ALA A 414 -24.13 5.86 28.58
N GLY A 415 -23.57 6.03 29.78
CA GLY A 415 -22.84 4.96 30.49
C GLY A 415 -23.67 3.68 30.72
N SER A 416 -24.97 3.80 30.97
CA SER A 416 -25.89 2.65 31.07
C SER A 416 -26.01 1.89 29.74
N SER A 417 -26.13 2.61 28.63
CA SER A 417 -26.20 2.03 27.29
C SER A 417 -24.85 1.41 26.87
N TYR A 418 -23.73 2.06 27.21
CA TYR A 418 -22.41 1.46 26.98
C TYR A 418 -22.29 0.10 27.69
N ARG A 419 -22.67 0.04 28.97
CA ARG A 419 -22.64 -1.20 29.77
C ARG A 419 -23.57 -2.28 29.20
N ASP A 420 -24.84 -1.96 29.03
CA ASP A 420 -25.87 -2.97 28.79
C ASP A 420 -26.02 -3.30 27.30
N ASP A 421 -25.94 -2.28 26.43
CA ASP A 421 -26.15 -2.45 24.99
C ASP A 421 -24.84 -2.75 24.24
N LEU A 422 -23.75 -2.01 24.51
CA LEU A 422 -22.51 -2.18 23.77
C LEU A 422 -21.65 -3.34 24.31
N ASP A 423 -21.29 -3.30 25.59
CA ASP A 423 -20.35 -4.26 26.20
C ASP A 423 -21.00 -5.62 26.46
N ARG A 424 -22.21 -5.64 27.03
CA ARG A 424 -22.86 -6.90 27.43
C ARG A 424 -23.65 -7.58 26.32
N TRP A 425 -24.08 -6.84 25.31
CA TRP A 425 -24.94 -7.36 24.24
C TRP A 425 -24.30 -7.30 22.86
N TYR A 426 -24.07 -6.11 22.29
CA TYR A 426 -23.63 -5.94 20.90
C TYR A 426 -22.23 -6.49 20.65
N THR A 427 -21.24 -6.16 21.48
CA THR A 427 -19.85 -6.61 21.27
C THR A 427 -19.74 -8.14 21.29
N PRO A 428 -20.32 -8.87 22.27
CA PRO A 428 -20.34 -10.33 22.25
C PRO A 428 -21.16 -10.93 21.11
N MET A 429 -22.25 -10.29 20.67
CA MET A 429 -23.05 -10.73 19.53
C MET A 429 -22.29 -10.54 18.21
N ASN A 430 -21.71 -9.36 17.99
CA ASN A 430 -20.88 -9.06 16.83
C ASN A 430 -19.68 -10.02 16.74
N ALA A 431 -19.00 -10.28 17.86
CA ALA A 431 -17.91 -11.25 17.90
C ALA A 431 -18.36 -12.67 17.53
N PHE A 432 -19.55 -13.07 17.98
CA PHE A 432 -20.13 -14.38 17.66
C PHE A 432 -20.50 -14.51 16.17
N LEU A 433 -21.07 -13.46 15.57
CA LEU A 433 -21.60 -13.49 14.20
C LEU A 433 -20.55 -13.18 13.10
N SER A 434 -19.64 -12.22 13.31
CA SER A 434 -18.80 -11.67 12.23
C SER A 434 -17.30 -11.95 12.35
N ILE A 435 -16.80 -12.34 13.53
CA ILE A 435 -15.35 -12.47 13.77
C ILE A 435 -14.81 -13.86 13.53
N GLY A 436 -15.65 -14.90 13.66
CA GLY A 436 -15.28 -16.29 13.97
C GLY A 436 -14.23 -16.98 13.08
N PRO A 437 -13.97 -18.27 13.31
CA PRO A 437 -12.82 -18.93 12.70
C PRO A 437 -13.04 -19.16 11.18
N PRO A 438 -11.98 -19.51 10.43
CA PRO A 438 -12.11 -19.97 9.05
C PRO A 438 -13.06 -21.18 8.93
N ALA A 439 -13.73 -21.33 7.78
CA ALA A 439 -14.66 -22.44 7.53
C ALA A 439 -14.05 -23.83 7.79
N HIS A 440 -12.79 -24.04 7.40
CA HIS A 440 -12.10 -25.32 7.63
C HIS A 440 -11.99 -25.66 9.12
N ARG A 441 -11.85 -24.69 10.03
CA ARG A 441 -11.79 -24.94 11.48
C ARG A 441 -13.13 -25.46 12.03
N ILE A 442 -14.25 -24.99 11.47
CA ILE A 442 -15.57 -25.52 11.83
C ILE A 442 -15.71 -26.96 11.31
N SER A 443 -15.24 -27.24 10.09
CA SER A 443 -15.20 -28.61 9.56
C SER A 443 -14.32 -29.55 10.40
N GLU A 444 -13.15 -29.08 10.85
CA GLU A 444 -12.25 -29.80 11.76
C GLU A 444 -12.92 -30.11 13.10
N LEU A 445 -13.64 -29.15 13.69
CA LEU A 445 -14.41 -29.38 14.92
C LEU A 445 -15.49 -30.45 14.72
N ALA A 446 -16.24 -30.38 13.62
CA ALA A 446 -17.25 -31.40 13.30
C ALA A 446 -16.60 -32.79 13.13
N ALA A 447 -15.45 -32.88 12.48
CA ALA A 447 -14.67 -34.12 12.33
C ALA A 447 -14.23 -34.69 13.69
N LEU A 448 -13.77 -33.83 14.61
CA LEU A 448 -13.34 -34.21 15.96
C LEU A 448 -14.50 -34.71 16.84
N ILE A 449 -15.70 -34.11 16.68
CA ILE A 449 -16.92 -34.58 17.35
C ILE A 449 -17.29 -35.97 16.83
N ARG A 450 -17.32 -36.17 15.51
CA ARG A 450 -17.60 -37.48 14.88
C ARG A 450 -16.59 -38.55 15.28
N ALA A 451 -15.32 -38.17 15.46
CA ALA A 451 -14.25 -39.07 15.90
C ALA A 451 -14.28 -39.37 17.42
N GLY A 452 -15.18 -38.74 18.19
CA GLY A 452 -15.30 -38.93 19.64
C GLY A 452 -14.17 -38.30 20.46
N VAL A 453 -13.33 -37.45 19.86
CA VAL A 453 -12.25 -36.72 20.53
C VAL A 453 -12.78 -35.50 21.27
N VAL A 454 -13.83 -34.87 20.72
CA VAL A 454 -14.51 -33.72 21.31
C VAL A 454 -15.94 -34.09 21.67
N ARG A 455 -16.37 -33.71 22.88
CA ARG A 455 -17.75 -33.79 23.33
C ARG A 455 -18.22 -32.41 23.79
N VAL A 456 -19.32 -31.92 23.21
CA VAL A 456 -19.90 -30.64 23.61
C VAL A 456 -21.01 -30.90 24.63
N ALA A 457 -20.90 -30.36 25.84
CA ALA A 457 -21.83 -30.63 26.95
C ALA A 457 -23.24 -30.10 26.71
N GLY A 458 -23.37 -29.00 25.95
CA GLY A 458 -24.65 -28.39 25.62
C GLY A 458 -24.74 -26.89 25.91
N PRO A 459 -25.89 -26.27 25.59
CA PRO A 459 -26.11 -24.84 25.83
C PRO A 459 -26.17 -24.54 27.32
N GLY A 460 -25.69 -23.35 27.72
CA GLY A 460 -25.68 -22.95 29.12
C GLY A 460 -24.74 -23.76 30.02
N MET A 461 -23.70 -24.40 29.47
CA MET A 461 -22.75 -25.24 30.21
C MET A 461 -22.26 -24.55 31.49
N ARG A 462 -22.31 -25.28 32.60
CA ARG A 462 -21.85 -24.86 33.93
C ARG A 462 -20.68 -25.74 34.33
N VAL A 463 -19.75 -25.18 35.09
CA VAL A 463 -18.62 -25.92 35.66
C VAL A 463 -18.50 -25.60 37.13
N ARG A 464 -18.34 -26.64 37.94
CA ARG A 464 -18.15 -26.56 39.40
C ARG A 464 -17.02 -27.49 39.82
N ALA A 465 -16.39 -27.22 40.96
CA ALA A 465 -15.49 -28.16 41.61
C ALA A 465 -16.30 -29.12 42.51
N ASP A 466 -16.03 -30.41 42.41
CA ASP A 466 -16.52 -31.42 43.35
C ASP A 466 -15.40 -31.77 44.33
N THR A 467 -15.57 -31.35 45.58
CA THR A 467 -14.59 -31.57 46.64
C THR A 467 -14.55 -33.01 47.13
N ARG A 468 -15.59 -33.81 46.91
CA ARG A 468 -15.64 -35.22 47.34
C ARG A 468 -14.86 -36.13 46.40
N HIS A 469 -14.97 -35.86 45.10
CA HIS A 469 -14.33 -36.67 44.05
C HIS A 469 -13.06 -36.04 43.48
N GLU A 470 -12.64 -34.89 44.03
CA GLU A 470 -11.44 -34.15 43.61
C GLU A 470 -11.38 -33.94 42.09
N CYS A 471 -12.43 -33.36 41.52
CA CYS A 471 -12.54 -33.11 40.09
C CYS A 471 -13.37 -31.87 39.78
N PHE A 472 -13.31 -31.43 38.53
CA PHE A 472 -14.28 -30.51 37.95
C PHE A 472 -15.44 -31.30 37.34
N VAL A 473 -16.65 -30.77 37.49
CA VAL A 473 -17.87 -31.32 36.89
C VAL A 473 -18.43 -30.29 35.94
N ALA A 474 -18.65 -30.68 34.68
CA ALA A 474 -19.36 -29.91 33.68
C ALA A 474 -20.73 -30.54 33.40
N ASP A 475 -21.76 -29.71 33.26
CA ASP A 475 -23.11 -30.12 32.87
C ASP A 475 -23.80 -29.02 32.07
N SER A 476 -24.80 -29.39 31.27
CA SER A 476 -25.74 -28.46 30.64
C SER A 476 -27.13 -28.65 31.25
N PRO A 477 -27.80 -27.58 31.69
CA PRO A 477 -29.17 -27.68 32.18
C PRO A 477 -30.21 -27.98 31.08
N LEU A 478 -29.80 -27.92 29.80
CA LEU A 478 -30.68 -28.09 28.64
C LEU A 478 -30.43 -29.41 27.89
N VAL A 479 -29.51 -30.25 28.39
CA VAL A 479 -29.20 -31.56 27.81
C VAL A 479 -29.24 -32.59 28.92
N GLY A 480 -30.17 -33.56 28.83
CA GLY A 480 -30.24 -34.68 29.77
C GLY A 480 -28.92 -35.46 29.81
N ASP A 481 -28.56 -36.00 30.97
CA ASP A 481 -27.37 -36.85 31.16
C ASP A 481 -26.04 -36.28 30.61
N SER A 482 -25.92 -34.95 30.55
CA SER A 482 -24.73 -34.25 30.01
C SER A 482 -23.55 -34.13 31.00
N VAL A 483 -23.64 -34.78 32.16
CA VAL A 483 -22.64 -34.65 33.23
C VAL A 483 -21.33 -35.30 32.81
N ALA A 484 -20.24 -34.54 32.88
CA ALA A 484 -18.90 -35.01 32.60
C ALA A 484 -17.90 -34.50 33.65
N THR A 485 -16.84 -35.27 33.92
CA THR A 485 -15.84 -34.92 34.93
C THR A 485 -14.43 -34.92 34.36
N ALA A 486 -13.58 -34.05 34.91
CA ALA A 486 -12.17 -33.94 34.52
C ALA A 486 -11.32 -33.43 35.70
N ARG A 487 -10.04 -33.80 35.73
CA ARG A 487 -9.06 -33.21 36.66
C ARG A 487 -8.42 -31.92 36.14
N SER A 488 -8.66 -31.61 34.86
CA SER A 488 -8.10 -30.46 34.17
C SER A 488 -9.20 -29.54 33.63
N LEU A 489 -9.04 -28.24 33.82
CA LEU A 489 -9.95 -27.19 33.36
C LEU A 489 -9.18 -26.07 32.65
N ILE A 490 -9.66 -25.65 31.48
CA ILE A 490 -9.15 -24.52 30.71
C ILE A 490 -10.27 -23.51 30.48
N ASP A 491 -10.02 -22.24 30.79
CA ASP A 491 -10.88 -21.13 30.39
C ASP A 491 -10.37 -20.52 29.07
N ALA A 492 -11.05 -20.82 27.96
CA ALA A 492 -10.58 -20.49 26.60
C ALA A 492 -11.11 -19.15 26.08
N TRP A 493 -10.68 -18.05 26.71
CA TRP A 493 -10.89 -16.68 26.23
C TRP A 493 -9.77 -15.74 26.71
N MET A 494 -9.65 -14.58 26.09
CA MET A 494 -8.76 -13.51 26.56
C MET A 494 -9.43 -12.71 27.68
N PRO A 495 -8.70 -12.30 28.73
CA PRO A 495 -9.23 -11.40 29.75
C PRO A 495 -9.60 -10.05 29.12
N ALA A 496 -10.73 -9.48 29.56
CA ALA A 496 -11.11 -8.13 29.17
C ALA A 496 -10.16 -7.11 29.84
N PRO A 497 -9.79 -6.00 29.16
CA PRO A 497 -8.94 -4.98 29.77
C PRO A 497 -9.59 -4.37 31.02
N ASP A 498 -8.98 -4.58 32.18
CA ASP A 498 -9.42 -3.98 33.44
C ASP A 498 -8.21 -3.54 34.27
N LEU A 499 -8.04 -2.23 34.38
CA LEU A 499 -6.97 -1.56 35.11
C LEU A 499 -6.95 -1.94 36.60
N HIS A 500 -8.10 -2.29 37.18
CA HIS A 500 -8.20 -2.68 38.59
C HIS A 500 -7.88 -4.16 38.82
N ARG A 501 -7.93 -4.99 37.77
CA ARG A 501 -7.68 -6.43 37.84
C ARG A 501 -6.38 -6.86 37.20
N THR A 502 -5.73 -6.00 36.40
CA THR A 502 -4.48 -6.33 35.70
C THR A 502 -3.38 -6.85 36.63
N ALA A 503 -2.59 -7.81 36.15
CA ALA A 503 -1.37 -8.30 36.80
C ALA A 503 -0.13 -7.47 36.43
N ASP A 504 -0.25 -6.54 35.48
CA ASP A 504 0.87 -5.72 35.00
C ASP A 504 1.43 -4.83 36.12
N PRO A 505 2.72 -4.97 36.49
CA PRO A 505 3.29 -4.23 37.62
C PRO A 505 3.29 -2.72 37.37
N LEU A 506 3.53 -2.29 36.14
CA LEU A 506 3.57 -0.88 35.77
C LEU A 506 2.19 -0.20 35.98
N LEU A 507 1.15 -0.71 35.35
CA LEU A 507 -0.20 -0.12 35.47
C LEU A 507 -0.72 -0.17 36.91
N ARG A 508 -0.43 -1.25 37.65
CA ARG A 508 -0.77 -1.34 39.08
C ARG A 508 -0.07 -0.28 39.92
N ASN A 509 1.21 -0.03 39.65
CA ASN A 509 2.01 0.94 40.39
C ASN A 509 1.54 2.37 40.09
N LEU A 510 1.26 2.70 38.83
CA LEU A 510 0.68 3.98 38.43
C LEU A 510 -0.70 4.21 39.07
N LEU A 511 -1.58 3.20 39.05
CA LEU A 511 -2.91 3.29 39.64
C LEU A 511 -2.84 3.49 41.15
N ARG A 512 -1.95 2.76 41.85
CA ARG A 512 -1.78 2.88 43.31
C ARG A 512 -1.34 4.28 43.73
N ARG A 513 -0.60 4.98 42.88
CA ARG A 513 -0.13 6.35 43.10
C ARG A 513 -1.07 7.42 42.57
N GLU A 514 -2.24 7.01 42.07
CA GLU A 514 -3.25 7.91 41.52
C GLU A 514 -2.78 8.70 40.27
N GLU A 515 -1.67 8.28 39.66
CA GLU A 515 -1.10 8.89 38.44
C GLU A 515 -1.87 8.50 37.17
N VAL A 516 -2.71 7.46 37.26
CA VAL A 516 -3.68 7.06 36.25
C VAL A 516 -5.00 6.67 36.90
N ARG A 517 -6.10 6.70 36.15
CA ARG A 517 -7.41 6.20 36.59
C ARG A 517 -8.10 5.34 35.53
N GLY A 518 -9.09 4.56 35.99
CA GLY A 518 -10.01 3.85 35.11
C GLY A 518 -10.99 4.82 34.42
N TYR A 519 -11.38 4.49 33.20
CA TYR A 519 -12.30 5.28 32.40
C TYR A 519 -13.75 5.10 32.86
N VAL A 520 -14.44 6.22 33.02
CA VAL A 520 -15.81 6.29 33.56
C VAL A 520 -16.68 7.07 32.60
N ILE A 521 -17.83 6.49 32.25
CA ILE A 521 -18.84 7.11 31.39
C ILE A 521 -20.05 7.48 32.25
N ALA A 522 -20.49 8.73 32.15
CA ALA A 522 -21.67 9.22 32.85
C ALA A 522 -22.95 8.96 32.04
N SER A 523 -24.08 8.92 32.75
CA SER A 523 -25.42 8.86 32.19
C SER A 523 -26.23 10.09 32.61
N PRO A 524 -27.29 10.47 31.86
CA PRO A 524 -28.15 11.60 32.21
C PRO A 524 -28.84 11.48 33.57
N ASP A 525 -29.09 10.25 34.04
CA ASP A 525 -29.67 9.95 35.34
C ASP A 525 -28.66 10.10 36.51
N GLY A 526 -27.44 10.53 36.23
CA GLY A 526 -26.36 10.68 37.21
C GLY A 526 -25.59 9.38 37.51
N SER A 527 -26.02 8.24 36.96
CA SER A 527 -25.29 6.98 37.09
C SER A 527 -23.95 7.04 36.35
N ARG A 528 -22.97 6.26 36.83
CA ARG A 528 -21.62 6.22 36.26
C ARG A 528 -21.22 4.77 36.03
N TYR A 529 -20.81 4.45 34.81
CA TYR A 529 -20.28 3.15 34.45
C TYR A 529 -18.76 3.16 34.47
N ARG A 530 -18.16 2.27 35.27
CA ARG A 530 -16.72 2.02 35.29
C ARG A 530 -16.41 0.93 34.28
N THR A 531 -15.67 1.29 33.23
CA THR A 531 -15.46 0.42 32.07
C THR A 531 -14.31 -0.57 32.22
N GLY A 532 -13.36 -0.29 33.12
CA GLY A 532 -12.13 -1.07 33.29
C GLY A 532 -10.95 -0.55 32.45
N GLY A 533 -11.17 0.12 31.33
CA GLY A 533 -10.08 0.66 30.51
C GLY A 533 -9.33 1.82 31.16
N LEU A 534 -8.09 2.06 30.73
CA LEU A 534 -7.27 3.20 31.14
C LEU A 534 -7.84 4.50 30.53
N ALA A 535 -8.08 5.51 31.36
CA ALA A 535 -8.55 6.81 30.89
C ALA A 535 -7.45 7.58 30.16
N ILE A 536 -7.76 8.03 28.93
CA ILE A 536 -6.89 8.91 28.13
C ILE A 536 -7.64 10.17 27.69
N ALA A 537 -6.90 11.24 27.48
CA ALA A 537 -7.43 12.50 26.94
C ALA A 537 -7.85 12.36 25.46
N PRO A 538 -8.98 12.96 25.04
CA PRO A 538 -9.35 13.00 23.63
C PRO A 538 -8.30 13.74 22.78
N GLY A 539 -7.88 13.12 21.67
CA GLY A 539 -7.01 13.72 20.65
C GLY A 539 -5.51 13.71 20.93
N SER A 540 -5.08 13.61 22.19
CA SER A 540 -3.65 13.65 22.57
C SER A 540 -3.14 12.39 23.27
N HIS A 541 -4.03 11.44 23.60
CA HIS A 541 -3.69 10.11 24.13
C HIS A 541 -2.90 10.09 25.45
N HIS A 542 -2.80 11.23 26.14
CA HIS A 542 -2.20 11.31 27.48
C HIS A 542 -3.08 10.58 28.52
N PRO A 543 -2.50 9.74 29.39
CA PRO A 543 -3.21 9.20 30.54
C PRO A 543 -3.75 10.30 31.44
N VAL A 544 -4.92 10.04 32.02
CA VAL A 544 -5.58 10.94 32.97
C VAL A 544 -5.41 10.42 34.38
N ASP A 545 -4.99 11.28 35.30
CA ASP A 545 -4.79 10.96 36.72
C ASP A 545 -6.13 10.92 37.50
N ALA A 546 -6.09 10.56 38.79
CA ALA A 546 -7.30 10.48 39.61
C ALA A 546 -8.02 11.83 39.77
N LEU A 547 -7.30 12.95 39.70
CA LEU A 547 -7.82 14.31 39.80
C LEU A 547 -8.33 14.85 38.44
N GLY A 548 -8.17 14.10 37.35
CA GLY A 548 -8.59 14.51 36.02
C GLY A 548 -7.56 15.32 35.23
N ARG A 549 -6.31 15.40 35.71
CA ARG A 549 -5.20 16.09 35.02
C ARG A 549 -4.55 15.15 34.01
N ILE A 550 -4.09 15.71 32.89
CA ILE A 550 -3.34 15.00 31.86
C ILE A 550 -1.85 15.03 32.18
N HIS A 551 -1.13 13.94 31.89
CA HIS A 551 0.31 13.88 32.12
C HIS A 551 1.10 14.28 30.86
N GLU A 552 1.78 15.43 30.86
CA GLU A 552 2.40 16.07 29.68
C GLU A 552 3.40 15.21 28.86
N ARG A 553 4.02 14.19 29.47
CA ARG A 553 5.10 13.40 28.85
C ARG A 553 4.82 11.89 28.80
N ARG A 554 3.60 11.46 29.08
CA ARG A 554 3.21 10.05 29.05
C ARG A 554 2.03 9.92 28.09
N TYR A 555 2.07 8.91 27.25
CA TYR A 555 1.02 8.60 26.28
C TYR A 555 0.58 7.15 26.49
N ALA A 556 -0.68 6.82 26.19
CA ALA A 556 -1.16 5.45 26.22
C ALA A 556 -1.97 5.11 24.97
N PHE A 557 -1.71 3.92 24.44
CA PHE A 557 -2.17 3.47 23.13
C PHE A 557 -2.42 1.96 23.15
N GLY A 558 -3.38 1.51 22.34
CA GLY A 558 -3.71 0.08 22.18
C GLY A 558 -4.67 -0.47 23.25
N VAL A 559 -4.60 -1.78 23.47
CA VAL A 559 -5.58 -2.60 24.23
C VAL A 559 -5.97 -2.03 25.61
N PRO A 560 -5.05 -1.48 26.43
CA PRO A 560 -5.41 -0.88 27.72
C PRO A 560 -6.42 0.28 27.61
N THR A 561 -6.49 0.93 26.44
CA THR A 561 -7.37 2.09 26.19
C THR A 561 -8.68 1.71 25.49
N GLU A 562 -8.96 0.41 25.30
CA GLU A 562 -10.07 -0.08 24.47
C GLU A 562 -11.46 0.40 24.91
N ALA A 563 -11.65 0.70 26.20
CA ALA A 563 -12.92 1.26 26.68
C ALA A 563 -13.12 2.76 26.34
N VAL A 564 -12.05 3.45 25.99
CA VAL A 564 -12.07 4.82 25.49
C VAL A 564 -12.18 4.83 23.96
N ARG A 565 -11.45 3.91 23.32
CA ARG A 565 -11.34 3.70 21.87
C ARG A 565 -11.79 2.29 21.54
N TRP A 566 -13.01 2.13 21.05
CA TRP A 566 -13.61 0.80 20.89
C TRP A 566 -12.86 -0.05 19.86
N VAL A 567 -12.56 -1.32 20.18
CA VAL A 567 -11.87 -2.30 19.32
C VAL A 567 -10.48 -1.82 18.88
N THR A 568 -9.51 -1.81 19.80
CA THR A 568 -8.11 -1.43 19.48
C THR A 568 -7.25 -2.63 19.07
N ALA A 569 -7.70 -3.85 19.35
CA ALA A 569 -7.01 -5.09 18.98
C ALA A 569 -7.14 -5.49 17.49
N ALA A 570 -7.62 -4.60 16.62
CA ALA A 570 -7.74 -4.86 15.17
C ALA A 570 -6.47 -4.43 14.43
N GLY A 571 -5.93 -5.31 13.58
CA GLY A 571 -4.76 -5.02 12.74
C GLY A 571 -5.10 -4.09 11.56
N PRO A 572 -4.13 -3.30 11.06
CA PRO A 572 -4.31 -2.52 9.84
C PRO A 572 -4.55 -3.40 8.61
N ARG A 573 -5.36 -2.89 7.67
CA ARG A 573 -5.66 -3.52 6.39
C ARG A 573 -5.30 -2.54 5.26
N PRO A 574 -4.83 -3.01 4.11
CA PRO A 574 -4.63 -2.13 2.96
C PRO A 574 -5.95 -1.47 2.52
N GLY A 575 -5.90 -0.21 2.11
CA GLY A 575 -7.05 0.54 1.59
C GLY A 575 -8.11 0.88 2.63
N VAL A 576 -7.79 0.79 3.93
CA VAL A 576 -8.72 1.10 5.02
C VAL A 576 -8.07 2.07 5.99
N ASN A 577 -8.77 3.17 6.32
CA ASN A 577 -8.37 4.16 7.31
C ASN A 577 -8.13 3.53 8.70
N SER A 578 -6.91 3.06 8.94
CA SER A 578 -6.56 2.35 10.15
C SER A 578 -6.29 3.32 11.29
N VAL A 579 -7.23 3.36 12.23
CA VAL A 579 -7.15 4.19 13.43
C VAL A 579 -5.87 3.94 14.24
N THR A 580 -5.39 2.70 14.30
CA THR A 580 -4.14 2.33 14.98
C THR A 580 -2.93 3.07 14.37
N LEU A 581 -2.90 3.24 13.05
CA LEU A 581 -1.83 3.98 12.37
C LEU A 581 -2.00 5.50 12.54
N ALA A 582 -3.23 6.01 12.42
CA ALA A 582 -3.54 7.43 12.62
C ALA A 582 -3.23 7.91 14.05
N ASP A 583 -3.59 7.12 15.07
CA ASP A 583 -3.27 7.39 16.48
C ASP A 583 -1.75 7.35 16.73
N GLY A 584 -1.04 6.42 16.07
CA GLY A 584 0.42 6.36 16.11
C GLY A 584 1.09 7.61 15.54
N ASP A 585 0.59 8.12 14.41
CA ASP A 585 1.05 9.39 13.81
C ASP A 585 0.80 10.57 14.75
N ALA A 586 -0.41 10.70 15.31
CA ALA A 586 -0.76 11.78 16.21
C ALA A 586 0.18 11.85 17.43
N ILE A 587 0.42 10.72 18.09
CA ILE A 587 1.33 10.62 19.24
C ILE A 587 2.77 10.96 18.81
N ALA A 588 3.25 10.41 17.69
CA ALA A 588 4.62 10.65 17.22
C ALA A 588 4.85 12.14 16.91
N ARG A 589 3.89 12.80 16.26
CA ARG A 589 3.98 14.22 15.93
C ARG A 589 3.94 15.10 17.17
N GLU A 590 3.09 14.79 18.14
CA GLU A 590 3.03 15.54 19.39
C GLU A 590 4.38 15.46 20.12
N ILE A 591 4.97 14.27 20.24
CA ILE A 591 6.30 14.08 20.85
C ILE A 591 7.39 14.88 20.12
N LEU A 592 7.39 14.87 18.78
CA LEU A 592 8.40 15.58 17.97
C LEU A 592 8.23 17.10 18.02
N THR A 593 7.01 17.60 18.20
CA THR A 593 6.73 19.05 18.28
C THR A 593 6.94 19.61 19.68
N ALA A 594 6.54 18.88 20.72
CA ALA A 594 6.68 19.28 22.13
C ALA A 594 8.14 19.39 22.59
N HIS A 595 9.07 18.73 21.88
CA HIS A 595 10.49 18.68 22.22
C HIS A 595 11.41 19.27 21.15
N ARG A 596 10.95 20.27 20.39
CA ARG A 596 11.84 21.13 19.61
C ARG A 596 12.86 21.79 20.54
N TYR A 597 14.01 21.13 20.66
CA TYR A 597 15.23 21.68 21.23
C TYR A 597 15.63 22.89 20.39
N GLU A 598 15.90 24.01 21.06
CA GLU A 598 16.77 25.05 20.56
C GLU A 598 18.10 24.39 20.19
N ALA A 599 18.32 24.15 18.90
CA ALA A 599 19.65 23.88 18.40
C ALA A 599 20.51 25.13 18.70
N PRO A 600 21.78 24.99 19.15
CA PRO A 600 22.65 26.12 19.36
C PRO A 600 22.76 26.91 18.06
N ALA A 601 22.46 28.20 18.14
CA ALA A 601 22.51 29.12 17.01
C ALA A 601 23.88 29.03 16.31
N PRO A 602 23.93 28.90 14.97
CA PRO A 602 25.13 29.27 14.24
C PRO A 602 25.45 30.73 14.57
N LYS A 603 26.71 31.00 14.91
CA LYS A 603 27.21 32.30 15.35
C LYS A 603 26.67 33.42 14.46
N HIS A 604 25.84 34.29 15.04
CA HIS A 604 25.32 35.50 14.40
C HIS A 604 26.45 36.37 13.85
N ILE A 605 26.41 36.64 12.55
CA ILE A 605 26.70 37.99 12.05
C ILE A 605 25.32 38.65 11.94
N GLY A 606 25.15 39.73 12.69
CA GLY A 606 23.86 40.17 13.21
C GLY A 606 22.86 40.70 12.19
N VAL A 607 21.58 40.52 12.52
CA VAL A 607 20.50 41.36 12.02
C VAL A 607 19.66 41.78 13.22
N GLN A 608 19.53 43.10 13.39
CA GLN A 608 18.71 43.75 14.40
C GLN A 608 17.23 43.38 14.24
N ARG A 609 16.52 43.32 15.37
CA ARG A 609 15.05 43.28 15.40
C ARG A 609 14.49 44.49 14.64
N TYR A 610 13.63 44.24 13.66
CA TYR A 610 12.61 45.19 13.22
C TYR A 610 11.23 44.61 13.53
N SER A 611 10.75 44.95 14.72
CA SER A 611 9.34 45.25 14.93
C SER A 611 9.04 46.56 14.20
N GLU A 612 7.86 46.64 13.57
CA GLU A 612 7.41 47.67 12.61
C GLU A 612 7.78 47.32 11.17
N ILE A 613 6.88 46.61 10.48
CA ILE A 613 6.88 46.54 9.01
C ILE A 613 6.09 47.77 8.54
N PRO A 614 6.74 48.79 7.96
CA PRO A 614 6.04 49.84 7.21
C PRO A 614 5.38 49.23 5.97
N ASP A 615 4.24 49.81 5.56
CA ASP A 615 3.36 49.40 4.44
C ASP A 615 4.03 49.37 3.03
N GLU A 616 5.35 49.43 2.94
CA GLU A 616 6.12 49.41 1.69
C GLU A 616 7.28 48.42 1.82
N CYS A 617 7.00 47.14 1.58
CA CYS A 617 8.02 46.14 1.29
C CYS A 617 7.43 45.20 0.23
N GLU A 618 7.91 45.35 -1.01
CA GLU A 618 7.59 44.50 -2.14
C GLU A 618 7.68 43.03 -1.72
N ARG A 619 6.53 42.34 -1.76
CA ARG A 619 6.47 40.91 -1.57
C ARG A 619 7.32 40.29 -2.66
N HIS A 620 8.46 39.71 -2.30
CA HIS A 620 9.14 38.81 -3.21
C HIS A 620 8.17 37.70 -3.59
N ASP A 621 8.06 37.52 -4.90
CA ASP A 621 6.99 36.83 -5.58
C ASP A 621 6.93 35.34 -5.20
N MET A 622 5.81 34.90 -4.64
CA MET A 622 5.57 33.52 -4.19
C MET A 622 5.18 32.59 -5.36
N THR A 623 5.45 33.00 -6.60
CA THR A 623 4.89 32.43 -7.85
C THR A 623 5.86 31.61 -8.68
N VAL A 624 7.17 31.62 -8.41
CA VAL A 624 8.14 30.96 -9.30
C VAL A 624 8.33 29.48 -8.93
N GLU A 625 7.89 28.57 -9.80
CA GLU A 625 8.23 27.15 -9.77
C GLU A 625 9.70 26.96 -10.17
N CYS A 626 10.64 27.15 -9.24
CA CYS A 626 12.09 27.09 -9.54
C CYS A 626 12.66 25.66 -9.69
N GLY A 627 11.81 24.64 -9.83
CA GLY A 627 12.21 23.23 -10.00
C GLY A 627 13.04 22.61 -8.86
N LEU A 628 12.97 23.16 -7.64
CA LEU A 628 13.77 22.72 -6.49
C LEU A 628 13.69 21.20 -6.21
N LEU A 629 12.53 20.59 -6.49
CA LEU A 629 12.27 19.17 -6.25
C LEU A 629 12.47 18.30 -7.51
N ALA A 630 12.82 18.90 -8.63
CA ALA A 630 13.04 18.22 -9.90
C ALA A 630 14.36 18.70 -10.56
N PRO A 631 15.51 18.46 -9.89
CA PRO A 631 16.80 19.00 -10.33
C PRO A 631 17.27 18.49 -11.70
N VAL A 632 16.59 17.49 -12.29
CA VAL A 632 16.94 16.92 -13.59
C VAL A 632 16.72 17.88 -14.76
N TRP A 633 15.81 18.86 -14.64
CA TRP A 633 15.49 19.81 -15.72
C TRP A 633 15.80 21.26 -15.40
N VAL A 634 16.13 21.59 -14.14
CA VAL A 634 16.48 22.97 -13.75
C VAL A 634 17.74 23.44 -14.45
N GLY A 635 17.69 24.62 -15.04
CA GLY A 635 18.79 25.22 -15.80
C GLY A 635 19.03 24.55 -17.17
N THR A 636 18.13 23.68 -17.61
CA THR A 636 18.22 23.03 -18.94
C THR A 636 17.42 23.81 -19.98
N PRO A 637 17.71 23.66 -21.29
CA PRO A 637 17.03 24.44 -22.33
C PRO A 637 15.51 24.26 -22.36
N VAL A 638 14.99 23.11 -21.90
CA VAL A 638 13.54 22.82 -21.93
C VAL A 638 12.73 23.55 -20.87
N GLU A 639 13.36 24.05 -19.80
CA GLU A 639 12.68 24.78 -18.72
C GLU A 639 11.96 26.03 -19.27
N SER A 640 12.67 26.83 -20.06
CA SER A 640 12.11 28.05 -20.67
C SER A 640 11.01 27.77 -21.71
N LEU A 641 10.97 26.57 -22.29
CA LEU A 641 9.99 26.21 -23.33
C LEU A 641 8.66 25.70 -22.75
N LEU A 642 8.62 25.42 -21.44
CA LEU A 642 7.50 24.75 -20.78
C LEU A 642 7.00 25.54 -19.55
N GLY A 643 7.57 26.71 -19.26
CA GLY A 643 7.02 27.66 -18.30
C GLY A 643 5.65 28.18 -18.73
N ASP A 644 4.85 28.69 -17.79
CA ASP A 644 3.48 29.13 -18.06
C ASP A 644 3.43 30.27 -19.11
N ASP A 645 4.42 31.16 -19.10
CA ASP A 645 4.58 32.23 -20.10
C ASP A 645 4.72 31.64 -21.52
N ALA A 646 5.50 30.57 -21.68
CA ALA A 646 5.69 29.91 -22.98
C ALA A 646 4.39 29.28 -23.51
N TRP A 647 3.51 28.83 -22.61
CA TRP A 647 2.18 28.34 -22.99
C TRP A 647 1.26 29.48 -23.46
N ILE A 648 1.32 30.64 -22.81
CA ILE A 648 0.57 31.83 -23.24
C ILE A 648 1.12 32.32 -24.59
N GLU A 649 2.43 32.46 -24.73
CA GLU A 649 3.08 32.83 -25.99
C GLU A 649 2.69 31.88 -27.14
N ALA A 650 2.68 30.57 -26.90
CA ALA A 650 2.27 29.59 -27.90
C ALA A 650 0.78 29.73 -28.28
N MET A 651 -0.11 30.05 -27.33
CA MET A 651 -1.52 30.32 -27.65
C MET A 651 -1.69 31.61 -28.47
N LEU A 652 -0.95 32.67 -28.15
CA LEU A 652 -0.95 33.93 -28.91
C LEU A 652 -0.35 33.75 -30.31
N GLU A 653 0.69 32.94 -30.44
CA GLU A 653 1.26 32.55 -31.74
C GLU A 653 0.25 31.81 -32.61
N VAL A 654 -0.54 30.91 -32.02
CA VAL A 654 -1.59 30.17 -32.71
C VAL A 654 -2.73 31.09 -33.16
N GLU A 655 -3.16 32.04 -32.33
CA GLU A 655 -4.14 33.07 -32.73
C GLU A 655 -3.63 33.91 -33.92
N LEU A 656 -2.37 34.34 -33.87
CA LEU A 656 -1.76 35.11 -34.94
C LEU A 656 -1.61 34.29 -36.23
N ALA A 657 -1.24 33.01 -36.13
CA ALA A 657 -1.16 32.10 -37.27
C ALA A 657 -2.54 31.87 -37.90
N LEU A 658 -3.60 31.75 -37.08
CA LEU A 658 -4.98 31.62 -37.57
C LEU A 658 -5.38 32.88 -38.35
N ALA A 659 -5.19 34.07 -37.77
CA ALA A 659 -5.52 35.33 -38.43
C ALA A 659 -4.74 35.52 -39.75
N ARG A 660 -3.47 35.09 -39.81
CA ARG A 660 -2.67 35.12 -41.04
C ARG A 660 -3.20 34.17 -42.10
N ALA A 661 -3.52 32.94 -41.72
CA ALA A 661 -4.12 31.96 -42.63
C ALA A 661 -5.46 32.48 -43.20
N GLU A 662 -6.31 33.05 -42.34
CA GLU A 662 -7.57 33.66 -42.75
C GLU A 662 -7.35 34.89 -43.66
N ALA A 663 -6.36 35.74 -43.37
CA ALA A 663 -6.05 36.92 -44.18
C ALA A 663 -5.53 36.56 -45.58
N ARG A 664 -4.65 35.54 -45.68
CA ARG A 664 -4.16 35.03 -46.97
C ARG A 664 -5.28 34.50 -47.86
N LEU A 665 -6.33 33.97 -47.24
CA LEU A 665 -7.53 33.48 -47.92
C LEU A 665 -8.61 34.56 -48.10
N GLY A 666 -8.33 35.79 -47.68
CA GLY A 666 -9.23 36.94 -47.78
C GLY A 666 -10.46 36.83 -46.87
N ILE A 667 -10.44 35.97 -45.85
CA ILE A 667 -11.53 35.79 -44.87
C ILE A 667 -11.57 36.99 -43.92
N VAL A 668 -10.40 37.44 -43.47
CA VAL A 668 -10.25 38.67 -42.66
C VAL A 668 -9.37 39.70 -43.39
N PRO A 669 -9.51 41.00 -43.13
CA PRO A 669 -8.65 42.03 -43.75
C PRO A 669 -7.17 41.86 -43.40
N GLU A 670 -6.26 42.12 -44.34
CA GLU A 670 -4.80 41.99 -44.13
C GLU A 670 -4.27 42.83 -42.95
N ALA A 671 -4.86 44.01 -42.74
CA ALA A 671 -4.52 44.90 -41.62
C ALA A 671 -4.74 44.27 -40.23
N VAL A 672 -5.67 43.31 -40.11
CA VAL A 672 -5.93 42.59 -38.83
C VAL A 672 -4.66 41.91 -38.36
N THR A 673 -3.91 41.26 -39.25
CA THR A 673 -2.69 40.54 -38.88
C THR A 673 -1.60 41.46 -38.33
N ALA A 674 -1.48 42.68 -38.87
CA ALA A 674 -0.51 43.67 -38.42
C ALA A 674 -0.90 44.23 -37.05
N HIS A 675 -2.18 44.59 -36.85
CA HIS A 675 -2.69 45.09 -35.58
C HIS A 675 -2.61 44.02 -34.47
N LEU A 676 -2.89 42.75 -34.80
CA LEU A 676 -2.76 41.64 -33.86
C LEU A 676 -1.30 41.42 -33.43
N ALA A 677 -0.37 41.43 -34.39
CA ALA A 677 1.05 41.32 -34.11
C ALA A 677 1.61 42.51 -33.32
N GLU A 678 1.05 43.70 -33.53
CA GLU A 678 1.36 44.90 -32.74
C GLU A 678 0.86 44.77 -31.30
N ALA A 679 -0.40 44.36 -31.10
CA ALA A 679 -0.97 44.13 -29.78
C ALA A 679 -0.19 43.08 -28.97
N VAL A 680 0.15 41.94 -29.57
CA VAL A 680 0.95 40.88 -28.90
C VAL A 680 2.34 41.37 -28.50
N ARG A 681 2.93 42.31 -29.26
CA ARG A 681 4.26 42.87 -29.00
C ARG A 681 4.25 43.97 -27.95
N GLU A 682 3.17 44.75 -27.87
CA GLU A 682 3.10 45.95 -27.04
C GLU A 682 2.37 45.73 -25.71
N HIS A 683 1.56 44.68 -25.62
CA HIS A 683 0.80 44.34 -24.42
C HIS A 683 1.49 43.25 -23.60
N GLU A 684 1.53 43.43 -22.28
CA GLU A 684 2.00 42.42 -21.34
C GLU A 684 0.83 41.55 -20.89
N PHE A 685 0.97 40.23 -21.00
CA PHE A 685 -0.06 39.28 -20.59
C PHE A 685 0.30 38.74 -19.20
N ASP A 686 -0.42 39.18 -18.16
CA ASP A 686 -0.19 38.71 -16.78
C ASP A 686 -0.60 37.23 -16.64
N THR A 687 0.40 36.36 -16.64
CA THR A 687 0.26 34.90 -16.53
C THR A 687 -0.48 34.48 -15.26
N ARG A 688 -0.24 35.16 -14.14
CA ARG A 688 -0.88 34.81 -12.87
C ARG A 688 -2.35 35.18 -12.88
N GLU A 689 -2.68 36.35 -13.41
CA GLU A 689 -4.06 36.80 -13.60
C GLU A 689 -4.82 35.85 -14.53
N ILE A 690 -4.23 35.51 -15.68
CA ILE A 690 -4.80 34.59 -16.67
C ILE A 690 -5.07 33.22 -16.02
N ALA A 691 -4.09 32.65 -15.31
CA ALA A 691 -4.24 31.37 -14.63
C ALA A 691 -5.36 31.37 -13.58
N GLN A 692 -5.54 32.48 -12.85
CA GLN A 692 -6.63 32.61 -11.87
C GLN A 692 -8.00 32.68 -12.55
N ALA A 693 -8.13 33.50 -13.59
CA ALA A 693 -9.37 33.68 -14.34
C ALA A 693 -9.78 32.40 -15.11
N SER A 694 -8.81 31.58 -15.53
CA SER A 694 -9.02 30.30 -16.23
C SER A 694 -9.95 29.33 -15.47
N ARG A 695 -10.08 29.49 -14.14
CA ARG A 695 -11.03 28.72 -13.32
C ARG A 695 -12.50 28.92 -13.73
N GLY A 696 -12.84 30.05 -14.32
CA GLY A 696 -14.20 30.36 -14.77
C GLY A 696 -14.64 29.54 -15.98
N ALA A 697 -13.72 29.23 -16.89
CA ALA A 697 -13.98 28.47 -18.11
C ALA A 697 -13.37 27.05 -18.10
N ALA A 698 -12.70 26.67 -17.02
CA ALA A 698 -11.90 25.45 -16.88
C ALA A 698 -10.77 25.30 -17.92
N ASN A 699 -10.45 26.35 -18.67
CA ASN A 699 -9.35 26.40 -19.64
C ASN A 699 -8.85 27.86 -19.75
N PRO A 700 -7.58 28.08 -20.16
CA PRO A 700 -7.00 29.43 -20.20
C PRO A 700 -7.38 30.25 -21.43
N VAL A 701 -7.84 29.61 -22.51
CA VAL A 701 -7.97 30.28 -23.81
C VAL A 701 -9.02 31.37 -23.80
N VAL A 702 -10.14 31.19 -23.09
CA VAL A 702 -11.18 32.23 -23.00
C VAL A 702 -10.58 33.53 -22.47
N THR A 703 -9.84 33.46 -21.37
CA THR A 703 -9.20 34.64 -20.79
C THR A 703 -8.10 35.19 -21.69
N VAL A 704 -7.27 34.33 -22.29
CA VAL A 704 -6.20 34.78 -23.22
C VAL A 704 -6.80 35.54 -24.40
N VAL A 705 -7.89 35.04 -24.98
CA VAL A 705 -8.62 35.67 -26.07
C VAL A 705 -9.25 36.99 -25.65
N GLU A 706 -9.86 37.06 -24.47
CA GLU A 706 -10.41 38.31 -23.92
C GLU A 706 -9.31 39.38 -23.78
N ARG A 707 -8.14 39.02 -23.23
CA ARG A 707 -6.99 39.94 -23.10
C ARG A 707 -6.42 40.35 -24.45
N LEU A 708 -6.31 39.41 -25.38
CA LEU A 708 -5.85 39.70 -26.73
C LEU A 708 -6.84 40.63 -27.46
N HIS A 709 -8.14 40.41 -27.32
CA HIS A 709 -9.17 41.28 -27.86
C HIS A 709 -9.01 42.72 -27.34
N ASP A 710 -8.88 42.90 -26.03
CA ASP A 710 -8.71 44.22 -25.42
C ASP A 710 -7.43 44.91 -25.91
N ALA A 711 -6.31 44.18 -25.94
CA ALA A 711 -5.04 44.69 -26.46
C ALA A 711 -5.14 45.12 -27.94
N VAL A 712 -5.89 44.37 -28.75
CA VAL A 712 -6.11 44.71 -30.17
C VAL A 712 -7.07 45.88 -30.31
N ALA A 713 -8.09 46.00 -29.44
CA ALA A 713 -9.01 47.11 -29.44
C ALA A 713 -8.33 48.45 -29.14
N ASP A 714 -7.27 48.43 -28.32
CA ASP A 714 -6.43 49.60 -28.06
C ASP A 714 -5.63 50.04 -29.30
N VAL A 715 -5.22 49.10 -30.16
CA VAL A 715 -4.55 49.37 -31.45
C VAL A 715 -5.57 49.79 -32.52
N ASP A 716 -6.59 48.98 -32.75
CA ASP A 716 -7.70 49.21 -33.67
C ASP A 716 -8.98 48.46 -33.24
N PRO A 717 -10.03 49.19 -32.82
CA PRO A 717 -11.30 48.59 -32.40
C PRO A 717 -12.00 47.76 -33.48
N VAL A 718 -11.72 48.00 -34.77
CA VAL A 718 -12.33 47.23 -35.86
C VAL A 718 -11.68 45.84 -35.96
N SER A 719 -10.34 45.78 -35.95
CA SER A 719 -9.57 44.54 -35.94
C SER A 719 -9.90 43.64 -34.74
N ALA A 720 -10.25 44.21 -33.59
CA ALA A 720 -10.61 43.44 -32.39
C ALA A 720 -11.77 42.45 -32.64
N ASN A 721 -12.71 42.78 -33.53
CA ASN A 721 -13.83 41.90 -33.89
C ASN A 721 -13.42 40.62 -34.63
N TYR A 722 -12.17 40.53 -35.08
CA TYR A 722 -11.60 39.38 -35.79
C TYR A 722 -10.63 38.57 -34.91
N VAL A 723 -10.49 38.88 -33.62
CA VAL A 723 -9.74 38.02 -32.68
C VAL A 723 -10.51 36.72 -32.48
N HIS A 724 -9.81 35.58 -32.54
CA HIS A 724 -10.41 34.25 -32.36
C HIS A 724 -11.56 33.95 -33.34
N TYR A 725 -11.53 34.54 -34.54
CA TYR A 725 -12.66 34.54 -35.48
C TYR A 725 -13.02 33.11 -35.91
N GLY A 726 -14.25 32.68 -35.61
CA GLY A 726 -14.75 31.33 -35.95
C GLY A 726 -14.19 30.17 -35.12
N SER A 727 -13.26 30.42 -34.19
CA SER A 727 -12.51 29.40 -33.46
C SER A 727 -13.20 28.89 -32.18
N THR A 728 -12.52 27.99 -31.48
CA THR A 728 -12.91 27.47 -30.17
C THR A 728 -11.68 27.29 -29.28
N SER A 729 -11.87 27.30 -27.96
CA SER A 729 -10.79 27.17 -26.99
C SER A 729 -9.85 25.98 -27.25
N GLN A 730 -10.40 24.82 -27.62
CA GLN A 730 -9.59 23.63 -27.85
C GLN A 730 -8.74 23.70 -29.13
N ASP A 731 -9.15 24.44 -30.17
CA ASP A 731 -8.35 24.63 -31.38
C ASP A 731 -7.02 25.32 -31.04
N ILE A 732 -7.10 26.33 -30.18
CA ILE A 732 -5.94 27.11 -29.76
C ILE A 732 -5.04 26.32 -28.83
N LEU A 733 -5.59 25.72 -27.77
CA LEU A 733 -4.78 25.04 -26.76
C LEU A 733 -4.12 23.76 -27.30
N ASP A 734 -4.82 22.95 -28.08
CA ASP A 734 -4.24 21.72 -28.64
C ASP A 734 -3.21 22.05 -29.73
N SER A 735 -3.43 23.07 -30.58
CA SER A 735 -2.41 23.50 -31.54
C SER A 735 -1.18 24.08 -30.84
N ALA A 736 -1.36 24.88 -29.78
CA ALA A 736 -0.25 25.38 -28.95
C ALA A 736 0.53 24.24 -28.27
N THR A 737 -0.18 23.21 -27.79
CA THR A 737 0.43 21.99 -27.25
C THR A 737 1.33 21.32 -28.29
N MET A 738 0.88 21.22 -29.56
CA MET A 738 1.67 20.62 -30.64
C MET A 738 2.88 21.47 -31.02
N VAL A 739 2.75 22.80 -31.03
CA VAL A 739 3.88 23.72 -31.24
C VAL A 739 4.95 23.55 -30.16
N ILE A 740 4.54 23.53 -28.87
CA ILE A 740 5.45 23.32 -27.74
C ILE A 740 6.11 21.94 -27.83
N ALA A 741 5.32 20.89 -28.09
CA ALA A 741 5.84 19.55 -28.26
C ALA A 741 6.87 19.49 -29.39
N ALA A 742 6.61 20.11 -30.55
CA ALA A 742 7.55 20.14 -31.68
C ALA A 742 8.89 20.80 -31.32
N ARG A 743 8.86 21.89 -30.54
CA ARG A 743 10.03 22.62 -30.04
C ARG A 743 10.84 21.78 -29.06
N VAL A 744 10.18 21.22 -28.05
CA VAL A 744 10.84 20.40 -27.02
C VAL A 744 11.39 19.10 -27.60
N LEU A 745 10.65 18.44 -28.50
CA LEU A 745 11.14 17.25 -29.20
C LEU A 745 12.37 17.55 -30.06
N ALA A 746 12.48 18.74 -30.66
CA ALA A 746 13.69 19.12 -31.40
C ALA A 746 14.92 19.18 -30.49
N VAL A 747 14.78 19.73 -29.27
CA VAL A 747 15.84 19.76 -28.26
C VAL A 747 16.21 18.35 -27.83
N ILE A 748 15.22 17.51 -27.48
CA ILE A 748 15.46 16.12 -27.06
C ILE A 748 16.17 15.33 -28.17
N ILE A 749 15.74 15.47 -29.43
CA ILE A 749 16.35 14.76 -30.56
C ILE A 749 17.82 15.20 -30.75
N ALA A 750 18.12 16.49 -30.66
CA ALA A 750 19.49 17.00 -30.76
C ALA A 750 20.40 16.48 -29.63
N ASP A 751 19.87 16.42 -28.40
CA ASP A 751 20.57 15.85 -27.25
C ASP A 751 20.80 14.34 -27.45
N LEU A 752 19.81 13.59 -27.94
CA LEU A 752 19.95 12.18 -28.29
C LEU A 752 21.01 11.95 -29.38
N ASP A 753 21.04 12.78 -30.43
CA ASP A 753 22.05 12.71 -31.48
C ASP A 753 23.46 12.93 -30.90
N THR A 754 23.61 13.87 -29.96
CA THR A 754 24.87 14.14 -29.25
C THR A 754 25.28 12.97 -28.36
N ILE A 755 24.34 12.38 -27.61
CA ILE A 755 24.58 11.19 -26.78
C ILE A 755 25.04 10.03 -27.65
N VAL A 756 24.33 9.76 -28.74
CA VAL A 756 24.65 8.65 -29.66
C VAL A 756 26.04 8.84 -30.26
N ALA A 757 26.43 10.05 -30.64
CA ALA A 757 27.77 10.33 -31.15
C ALA A 757 28.87 10.05 -30.10
N ALA A 758 28.66 10.48 -28.85
CA ALA A 758 29.60 10.23 -27.75
C ALA A 758 29.72 8.72 -27.42
N LEU A 759 28.59 8.02 -27.38
CA LEU A 759 28.57 6.58 -27.14
C LEU A 759 29.16 5.80 -28.32
N ALA A 760 29.02 6.26 -29.57
CA ALA A 760 29.66 5.64 -30.73
C ALA A 760 31.18 5.64 -30.60
N GLU A 761 31.75 6.75 -30.15
CA GLU A 761 33.19 6.86 -29.90
C GLU A 761 33.64 5.92 -28.77
N LEU A 762 32.89 5.86 -27.66
CA LEU A 762 33.17 4.89 -26.58
C LEU A 762 33.06 3.44 -27.06
N ALA A 763 32.06 3.12 -27.88
CA ALA A 763 31.86 1.79 -28.43
C ALA A 763 33.02 1.38 -29.35
N ARG A 764 33.51 2.28 -30.22
CA ARG A 764 34.69 2.05 -31.07
C ARG A 764 35.95 1.85 -30.23
N ARG A 765 36.21 2.75 -29.28
CA ARG A 765 37.40 2.69 -28.41
C ARG A 765 37.47 1.42 -27.58
N HIS A 766 36.32 0.99 -27.04
CA HIS A 766 36.23 -0.17 -26.17
C HIS A 766 35.64 -1.40 -26.85
N ARG A 767 35.70 -1.46 -28.19
CA ARG A 767 35.17 -2.54 -29.02
C ARG A 767 35.59 -3.92 -28.51
N THR A 768 36.84 -4.04 -28.08
CA THR A 768 37.46 -5.28 -27.59
C THR A 768 37.87 -5.24 -26.12
N THR A 769 37.52 -4.20 -25.36
CA THR A 769 37.86 -4.14 -23.91
C THR A 769 37.02 -5.15 -23.15
N PRO A 770 37.60 -6.22 -22.57
CA PRO A 770 36.85 -7.27 -21.92
C PRO A 770 36.25 -6.79 -20.59
N ILE A 771 35.03 -7.23 -20.29
CA ILE A 771 34.30 -6.90 -19.07
C ILE A 771 33.43 -8.09 -18.65
N ALA A 772 33.17 -8.25 -17.36
CA ALA A 772 32.29 -9.30 -16.87
C ALA A 772 30.83 -9.02 -17.28
N GLY A 773 30.23 -9.93 -18.05
CA GLY A 773 28.79 -9.95 -18.29
C GLY A 773 28.07 -10.30 -17.01
N ARG A 774 27.02 -9.54 -16.68
CA ARG A 774 26.28 -9.67 -15.41
C ARG A 774 24.82 -10.01 -15.66
N THR A 775 24.35 -11.11 -15.09
CA THR A 775 22.94 -11.57 -15.17
C THR A 775 22.44 -11.89 -13.78
N LEU A 776 21.26 -11.38 -13.40
CA LEU A 776 20.72 -11.54 -12.04
C LEU A 776 21.75 -11.14 -10.94
N ALA A 777 22.46 -10.03 -11.18
CA ALA A 777 23.55 -9.50 -10.33
C ALA A 777 24.82 -10.37 -10.19
N MET A 778 24.94 -11.47 -10.93
CA MET A 778 26.10 -12.38 -10.89
C MET A 778 26.92 -12.34 -12.17
N HIS A 779 28.23 -12.61 -12.09
CA HIS A 779 29.08 -12.82 -13.26
C HIS A 779 28.61 -14.06 -14.03
N ALA A 780 28.43 -13.92 -15.35
CA ALA A 780 27.94 -14.96 -16.23
C ALA A 780 29.04 -15.45 -17.19
N VAL A 781 29.26 -14.70 -18.27
CA VAL A 781 30.32 -14.92 -19.26
C VAL A 781 30.99 -13.58 -19.59
N PRO A 782 32.25 -13.57 -20.08
CA PRO A 782 32.88 -12.34 -20.57
C PRO A 782 32.10 -11.73 -21.74
N THR A 783 32.10 -10.40 -21.81
CA THR A 783 31.65 -9.61 -22.96
C THR A 783 32.62 -8.44 -23.16
N THR A 784 32.32 -7.48 -24.02
CA THR A 784 33.12 -6.25 -24.14
C THR A 784 32.36 -5.04 -23.64
N PHE A 785 33.10 -4.05 -23.11
CA PHE A 785 32.49 -2.78 -22.71
C PHE A 785 31.88 -2.08 -23.91
N GLY A 786 32.54 -2.11 -25.07
CA GLY A 786 31.97 -1.62 -26.33
C GLY A 786 30.63 -2.26 -26.67
N ALA A 787 30.44 -3.58 -26.47
CA ALA A 787 29.16 -4.25 -26.71
C ALA A 787 28.07 -3.78 -25.74
N LYS A 788 28.41 -3.50 -24.47
CA LYS A 788 27.48 -2.90 -23.50
C LYS A 788 27.05 -1.49 -23.95
N VAL A 789 28.00 -0.67 -24.43
CA VAL A 789 27.73 0.66 -24.98
C VAL A 789 26.86 0.57 -26.25
N ALA A 790 27.15 -0.36 -27.15
CA ALA A 790 26.36 -0.58 -28.36
C ALA A 790 24.89 -0.94 -28.04
N ILE A 791 24.63 -1.66 -26.95
CA ILE A 791 23.27 -1.94 -26.47
C ILE A 791 22.57 -0.66 -25.98
N TRP A 792 23.28 0.25 -25.29
CA TRP A 792 22.72 1.56 -24.92
C TRP A 792 22.35 2.36 -26.18
N MET A 793 23.29 2.44 -27.13
CA MET A 793 23.10 3.15 -28.40
C MET A 793 21.91 2.62 -29.19
N GLN A 794 21.75 1.29 -29.29
CA GLN A 794 20.65 0.67 -30.02
C GLN A 794 19.30 1.18 -29.52
N GLY A 795 19.08 1.20 -28.20
CA GLY A 795 17.83 1.73 -27.64
C GLY A 795 17.65 3.22 -27.90
N LEU A 796 18.73 4.01 -27.82
CA LEU A 796 18.68 5.47 -28.04
C LEU A 796 18.39 5.83 -29.49
N LEU A 797 18.96 5.08 -30.45
CA LEU A 797 18.63 5.19 -31.87
C LEU A 797 17.14 4.90 -32.12
N ASP A 798 16.61 3.84 -31.50
CA ASP A 798 15.20 3.48 -31.64
C ASP A 798 14.27 4.54 -31.03
N ALA A 799 14.65 5.12 -29.87
CA ALA A 799 13.93 6.22 -29.25
C ALA A 799 13.95 7.49 -30.13
N ARG A 800 15.13 7.84 -30.67
CA ARG A 800 15.33 8.98 -31.57
C ARG A 800 14.51 8.87 -32.85
N GLU A 801 14.49 7.70 -33.48
CA GLU A 801 13.67 7.45 -34.68
C GLU A 801 12.16 7.62 -34.40
N ARG A 802 11.69 7.19 -33.23
CA ARG A 802 10.28 7.36 -32.85
C ARG A 802 9.93 8.81 -32.53
N LEU A 803 10.75 9.52 -31.77
CA LEU A 803 10.51 10.94 -31.48
C LEU A 803 10.53 11.77 -32.76
N ALA A 804 11.46 11.49 -33.68
CA ALA A 804 11.53 12.16 -34.97
C ALA A 804 10.24 11.95 -35.78
N ARG A 805 9.75 10.70 -35.84
CA ARG A 805 8.48 10.38 -36.51
C ARG A 805 7.30 11.11 -35.88
N VAL A 806 7.18 11.07 -34.54
CA VAL A 806 6.09 11.76 -33.84
C VAL A 806 6.14 13.26 -34.11
N ARG A 807 7.32 13.87 -34.04
CA ARG A 807 7.54 15.29 -34.33
C ARG A 807 7.12 15.66 -35.77
N GLU A 808 7.45 14.81 -36.74
CA GLU A 808 7.09 15.00 -38.16
C GLU A 808 5.58 14.88 -38.43
N THR A 809 4.81 14.28 -37.51
CA THR A 809 3.37 14.02 -37.68
C THR A 809 2.49 14.79 -36.71
N LEU A 810 3.01 15.75 -35.95
CA LEU A 810 2.20 16.56 -35.04
C LEU A 810 1.22 17.42 -35.86
N PRO A 811 -0.10 17.31 -35.65
CA PRO A 811 -1.08 18.02 -36.47
C PRO A 811 -1.52 19.34 -35.86
N VAL A 812 -2.00 20.28 -36.68
CA VAL A 812 -2.84 21.37 -36.15
C VAL A 812 -4.18 20.84 -35.63
N GLN A 813 -4.78 21.53 -34.66
CA GLN A 813 -6.16 21.30 -34.23
C GLN A 813 -7.03 22.46 -34.74
N LEU A 814 -7.91 22.17 -35.70
CA LEU A 814 -8.86 23.12 -36.25
C LEU A 814 -10.22 22.44 -36.48
N GLY A 815 -11.18 22.70 -35.60
CA GLY A 815 -12.49 22.03 -35.62
C GLY A 815 -13.67 22.95 -35.37
N GLY A 816 -13.46 24.15 -34.81
CA GLY A 816 -14.55 25.01 -34.35
C GLY A 816 -15.32 24.37 -33.19
N ALA A 817 -16.45 24.94 -32.80
CA ALA A 817 -17.14 24.64 -31.54
C ALA A 817 -17.34 23.13 -31.22
N ALA A 818 -17.60 22.29 -32.21
CA ALA A 818 -17.85 20.85 -32.05
C ALA A 818 -17.30 20.01 -33.23
N GLY A 819 -16.16 20.41 -33.80
CA GLY A 819 -15.48 19.63 -34.85
C GLY A 819 -16.11 19.69 -36.26
N THR A 820 -17.01 20.65 -36.52
CA THR A 820 -17.70 20.80 -37.82
C THR A 820 -17.13 21.90 -38.71
N LEU A 821 -16.29 22.78 -38.14
CA LEU A 821 -15.78 24.00 -38.77
C LEU A 821 -16.87 24.94 -39.32
N ALA A 822 -18.12 24.80 -38.86
CA ALA A 822 -19.25 25.55 -39.39
C ALA A 822 -19.06 27.08 -39.31
N SER A 823 -18.51 27.56 -38.19
CA SER A 823 -18.24 28.99 -38.00
C SER A 823 -17.19 29.51 -38.99
N TYR A 824 -16.08 28.80 -39.18
CA TYR A 824 -15.06 29.18 -40.17
C TYR A 824 -15.61 29.25 -41.60
N ILE A 825 -16.47 28.30 -41.97
CA ILE A 825 -17.14 28.31 -43.28
C ILE A 825 -18.04 29.55 -43.40
N GLU A 826 -18.79 29.89 -42.36
CA GLU A 826 -19.66 31.07 -42.38
C GLU A 826 -18.84 32.37 -42.42
N CYS A 827 -17.73 32.46 -41.71
CA CYS A 827 -16.76 33.54 -41.79
C CYS A 827 -16.27 33.74 -43.23
N ALA A 828 -15.84 32.67 -43.90
CA ALA A 828 -15.39 32.72 -45.28
C ALA A 828 -16.50 33.13 -46.26
N ARG A 829 -17.76 32.75 -46.00
CA ARG A 829 -18.93 33.15 -46.80
C ARG A 829 -19.29 34.62 -46.65
N CYS A 830 -19.11 35.16 -45.45
CA CYS A 830 -19.38 36.58 -45.15
C CYS A 830 -18.30 37.50 -45.72
N ALA A 831 -17.09 36.98 -45.96
CA ALA A 831 -16.01 37.73 -46.58
C ALA A 831 -16.33 38.10 -48.04
N TYR A 832 -15.64 39.10 -48.59
CA TYR A 832 -15.65 39.41 -50.02
C TYR A 832 -14.43 38.80 -50.72
N SER A 833 -14.32 37.46 -50.70
CA SER A 833 -13.19 36.74 -51.29
C SER A 833 -13.64 35.71 -52.32
N GLU A 834 -12.68 35.08 -52.99
CA GLU A 834 -12.94 33.96 -53.90
C GLU A 834 -13.57 32.75 -53.19
N LEU A 835 -13.37 32.63 -51.87
CA LEU A 835 -13.91 31.53 -51.07
C LEU A 835 -15.38 31.71 -50.71
N SER A 836 -15.97 32.89 -50.85
CA SER A 836 -17.35 33.16 -50.41
C SER A 836 -18.39 32.30 -51.11
N GLN A 837 -18.06 31.80 -52.31
CA GLN A 837 -18.90 30.91 -53.11
C GLN A 837 -18.29 29.50 -53.29
N ALA A 838 -17.14 29.22 -52.66
CA ALA A 838 -16.48 27.94 -52.77
C ALA A 838 -17.26 26.84 -52.00
N PRO A 839 -17.17 25.57 -52.41
CA PRO A 839 -17.71 24.46 -51.65
C PRO A 839 -17.07 24.39 -50.25
N ALA A 840 -17.85 24.00 -49.23
CA ALA A 840 -17.37 23.94 -47.84
C ALA A 840 -16.09 23.10 -47.67
N GLY A 841 -15.97 21.98 -48.40
CA GLY A 841 -14.77 21.14 -48.36
C GLY A 841 -13.50 21.85 -48.88
N GLU A 842 -13.62 22.71 -49.89
CA GLU A 842 -12.50 23.48 -50.43
C GLU A 842 -12.05 24.56 -49.42
N ILE A 843 -13.01 25.23 -48.76
CA ILE A 843 -12.73 26.21 -47.71
C ILE A 843 -11.95 25.55 -46.56
N VAL A 844 -12.44 24.41 -46.07
CA VAL A 844 -11.80 23.65 -44.99
C VAL A 844 -10.38 23.21 -45.40
N GLU A 845 -10.22 22.61 -46.57
CA GLU A 845 -8.91 22.13 -47.02
C GLU A 845 -7.89 23.27 -47.11
N ARG A 846 -8.27 24.40 -47.73
CA ARG A 846 -7.37 25.54 -47.89
C ARG A 846 -7.03 26.20 -46.55
N LEU A 847 -8.02 26.42 -45.68
CA LEU A 847 -7.80 27.03 -44.38
C LEU A 847 -6.92 26.16 -43.49
N THR A 848 -7.22 24.87 -43.36
CA THR A 848 -6.40 23.96 -42.53
C THR A 848 -4.98 23.84 -43.07
N ARG A 849 -4.79 23.86 -44.40
CA ARG A 849 -3.46 23.83 -45.02
C ARG A 849 -2.66 25.11 -44.72
N GLU A 850 -3.23 26.28 -44.97
CA GLU A 850 -2.54 27.55 -44.67
C GLU A 850 -2.23 27.69 -43.17
N PHE A 851 -3.15 27.27 -42.30
CA PHE A 851 -2.95 27.28 -40.85
C PHE A 851 -1.84 26.32 -40.40
N ALA A 852 -1.79 25.12 -40.99
CA ALA A 852 -0.72 24.16 -40.75
C ALA A 852 0.65 24.68 -41.24
N ASP A 853 0.69 25.32 -42.41
CA ASP A 853 1.90 25.91 -42.97
C ASP A 853 2.42 27.08 -42.12
N GLU A 854 1.54 27.95 -41.60
CA GLU A 854 1.91 29.04 -40.67
C GLU A 854 2.55 28.50 -39.38
N LEU A 855 2.06 27.38 -38.84
CA LEU A 855 2.57 26.77 -37.61
C LEU A 855 3.69 25.74 -37.83
N SER A 856 4.03 25.42 -39.08
CA SER A 856 4.94 24.32 -39.43
C SER A 856 4.52 22.97 -38.80
N LEU A 857 3.21 22.73 -38.76
CA LEU A 857 2.58 21.49 -38.29
C LEU A 857 1.94 20.76 -39.48
N THR A 858 1.42 19.56 -39.25
CA THR A 858 0.76 18.77 -40.30
C THR A 858 -0.74 18.99 -40.34
N VAL A 859 -1.35 18.68 -41.48
CA VAL A 859 -2.81 18.69 -41.63
C VAL A 859 -3.38 17.38 -41.08
N SER A 860 -4.39 17.49 -40.21
CA SER A 860 -5.20 16.33 -39.80
C SER A 860 -6.35 16.08 -40.79
N ALA A 861 -6.67 14.81 -41.04
CA ALA A 861 -7.80 14.43 -41.90
C ALA A 861 -9.16 14.83 -41.31
N THR A 862 -9.26 14.86 -39.98
CA THR A 862 -10.44 15.33 -39.24
C THR A 862 -10.00 16.11 -38.01
N PRO A 863 -10.84 17.00 -37.45
CA PRO A 863 -10.60 17.55 -36.11
C PRO A 863 -10.44 16.42 -35.10
N TRP A 864 -9.49 16.54 -34.18
CA TRP A 864 -9.10 15.47 -33.26
C TRP A 864 -9.39 15.84 -31.79
N HIS A 865 -10.43 16.65 -31.55
CA HIS A 865 -10.85 17.09 -30.21
C HIS A 865 -11.02 15.91 -29.25
N THR A 866 -11.54 14.78 -29.72
CA THR A 866 -11.73 13.55 -28.93
C THR A 866 -11.01 12.33 -29.50
N VAL A 867 -10.27 12.49 -30.59
CA VAL A 867 -9.37 11.45 -31.14
C VAL A 867 -7.95 11.76 -30.67
N ARG A 868 -7.65 11.44 -29.41
CA ARG A 868 -6.43 11.88 -28.71
C ARG A 868 -5.16 11.11 -29.11
N THR A 869 -5.10 10.59 -30.34
CA THR A 869 -3.95 9.84 -30.89
C THR A 869 -2.63 10.62 -30.84
N PRO A 870 -2.57 11.92 -31.20
CA PRO A 870 -1.31 12.69 -31.10
C PRO A 870 -0.73 12.72 -29.67
N ILE A 871 -1.61 12.82 -28.66
CA ILE A 871 -1.22 12.82 -27.24
C ILE A 871 -0.70 11.44 -26.82
N ALA A 872 -1.36 10.37 -27.24
CA ALA A 872 -0.91 9.01 -26.95
C ALA A 872 0.43 8.66 -27.63
N ASP A 873 0.66 9.15 -28.86
CA ASP A 873 1.92 8.97 -29.57
C ASP A 873 3.08 9.70 -28.87
N LEU A 874 2.84 10.94 -28.41
CA LEU A 874 3.77 11.68 -27.55
C LEU A 874 4.08 10.91 -26.25
N ALA A 875 3.05 10.47 -25.53
CA ALA A 875 3.20 9.73 -24.28
C ALA A 875 4.04 8.46 -24.48
N SER A 876 3.75 7.70 -25.54
CA SER A 876 4.46 6.46 -25.89
C SER A 876 5.93 6.72 -26.21
N ALA A 877 6.23 7.72 -27.04
CA ALA A 877 7.60 8.05 -27.44
C ALA A 877 8.43 8.59 -26.26
N LEU A 878 7.84 9.44 -25.41
CA LEU A 878 8.49 9.99 -24.21
C LEU A 878 8.74 8.90 -23.15
N ALA A 879 7.78 8.00 -22.92
CA ALA A 879 7.95 6.87 -22.01
C ALA A 879 9.06 5.90 -22.47
N LEU A 880 9.14 5.60 -23.77
CA LEU A 880 10.24 4.78 -24.30
C LEU A 880 11.60 5.47 -24.13
N THR A 881 11.66 6.77 -24.42
CA THR A 881 12.89 7.56 -24.32
C THR A 881 13.38 7.60 -22.89
N SER A 882 12.50 7.89 -21.93
CA SER A 882 12.83 7.89 -20.50
C SER A 882 13.35 6.54 -20.02
N GLY A 883 12.70 5.43 -20.43
CA GLY A 883 13.15 4.08 -20.09
C GLY A 883 14.52 3.74 -20.67
N THR A 884 14.81 4.19 -21.89
CA THR A 884 16.09 3.96 -22.56
C THR A 884 17.23 4.74 -21.89
N LEU A 885 17.01 6.03 -21.58
CA LEU A 885 17.95 6.84 -20.81
C LEU A 885 18.13 6.26 -19.40
N GLY A 886 17.05 5.80 -18.77
CA GLY A 886 17.05 5.10 -17.50
C GLY A 886 17.89 3.83 -17.52
N LYS A 887 17.85 3.05 -18.61
CA LYS A 887 18.68 1.84 -18.80
C LYS A 887 20.17 2.19 -18.79
N LEU A 888 20.58 3.23 -19.52
CA LEU A 888 21.95 3.75 -19.48
C LEU A 888 22.34 4.15 -18.04
N ALA A 889 21.48 4.92 -17.38
CA ALA A 889 21.72 5.40 -16.02
C ALA A 889 21.89 4.27 -14.98
N VAL A 890 21.00 3.27 -14.96
CA VAL A 890 21.11 2.16 -13.99
C VAL A 890 22.33 1.28 -14.23
N ASP A 891 22.74 1.12 -15.49
CA ASP A 891 24.00 0.44 -15.80
C ASP A 891 25.20 1.26 -15.27
N VAL A 892 25.25 2.58 -15.49
CA VAL A 892 26.30 3.45 -14.93
C VAL A 892 26.33 3.35 -13.41
N ILE A 893 25.18 3.50 -12.72
CA ILE A 893 25.11 3.38 -11.25
C ILE A 893 25.68 2.03 -10.78
N SER A 894 25.31 0.94 -11.44
CA SER A 894 25.79 -0.40 -11.08
C SER A 894 27.30 -0.57 -11.29
N GLN A 895 27.89 0.14 -12.25
CA GLN A 895 29.32 0.06 -12.56
C GLN A 895 30.16 1.06 -11.78
N SER A 896 29.57 2.16 -11.33
CA SER A 896 30.21 3.20 -10.52
C SER A 896 30.23 2.90 -9.02
N ARG A 897 29.53 1.85 -8.55
CA ARG A 897 29.57 1.43 -7.14
C ARG A 897 30.99 1.01 -6.75
N ASN A 898 31.35 1.25 -5.49
CA ASN A 898 32.71 1.07 -4.98
C ASN A 898 33.32 -0.31 -5.25
N GLU A 899 32.54 -1.38 -5.14
CA GLU A 899 33.03 -2.75 -5.31
C GLU A 899 33.33 -3.07 -6.78
N THR A 900 32.66 -2.38 -7.71
CA THR A 900 32.84 -2.54 -9.15
C THR A 900 33.85 -1.52 -9.68
N ALA A 901 33.53 -0.22 -9.57
CA ALA A 901 34.35 0.91 -10.01
C ALA A 901 34.84 0.83 -11.47
N GLU A 902 34.08 0.17 -12.36
CA GLU A 902 34.45 0.03 -13.78
C GLU A 902 34.15 1.32 -14.57
N LEU A 903 33.18 2.11 -14.11
CA LEU A 903 32.80 3.39 -14.71
C LEU A 903 32.81 4.50 -13.67
N LEU A 904 33.05 5.72 -14.13
CA LEU A 904 32.98 6.93 -13.33
C LEU A 904 32.29 8.04 -14.12
N GLU A 905 31.38 8.76 -13.46
CA GLU A 905 30.81 9.99 -14.02
C GLU A 905 31.88 11.09 -14.11
N PRO A 906 31.74 12.06 -15.04
CA PRO A 906 32.66 13.18 -15.12
C PRO A 906 32.72 13.96 -13.81
N ALA A 907 33.93 14.28 -13.39
CA ALA A 907 34.15 15.09 -12.19
C ALA A 907 34.04 16.58 -12.53
N ALA A 908 33.25 17.32 -11.75
CA ALA A 908 33.22 18.78 -11.72
C ALA A 908 33.24 19.24 -10.26
N GLN A 909 33.84 20.41 -10.01
CA GLN A 909 33.95 20.96 -8.65
C GLN A 909 32.55 21.10 -8.01
N GLY A 910 32.34 20.49 -6.83
CA GLY A 910 31.04 20.46 -6.14
C GLY A 910 30.02 19.44 -6.66
N ARG A 911 30.30 18.71 -7.75
CA ARG A 911 29.36 17.72 -8.34
C ARG A 911 29.55 16.35 -7.72
N GLY A 912 28.51 15.84 -7.05
CA GLY A 912 28.52 14.51 -6.42
C GLY A 912 29.42 14.38 -5.20
N GLU A 913 30.13 15.45 -4.81
CA GLU A 913 30.98 15.54 -3.63
C GLU A 913 30.12 15.55 -2.36
N SER A 914 30.46 14.71 -1.40
CA SER A 914 29.80 14.72 -0.09
C SER A 914 30.49 15.70 0.83
N SER A 915 29.73 16.62 1.42
CA SER A 915 30.21 17.53 2.47
C SER A 915 30.79 16.82 3.71
N ALA A 916 30.42 15.54 3.93
CA ALA A 916 30.88 14.72 5.04
C ALA A 916 32.02 13.74 4.67
N MET A 917 32.19 13.41 3.38
CA MET A 917 33.17 12.40 2.92
C MET A 917 33.89 12.88 1.66
N PRO A 918 35.10 13.45 1.79
CA PRO A 918 35.83 14.07 0.67
C PRO A 918 36.12 13.14 -0.52
N GLN A 919 36.22 11.83 -0.29
CA GLN A 919 36.45 10.82 -1.31
C GLN A 919 35.16 10.33 -2.00
N LYS A 920 33.97 10.64 -1.46
CA LYS A 920 32.69 10.11 -1.95
C LYS A 920 32.25 10.87 -3.20
N ARG A 921 32.31 10.20 -4.34
CA ARG A 921 31.79 10.69 -5.63
C ARG A 921 30.49 9.96 -5.95
N ASN A 922 29.36 10.61 -5.71
CA ASN A 922 28.05 10.03 -6.03
C ASN A 922 27.77 10.17 -7.54
N PRO A 923 27.16 9.14 -8.17
CA PRO A 923 26.78 9.21 -9.58
C PRO A 923 25.48 10.02 -9.75
N VAL A 924 25.58 11.34 -9.65
CA VAL A 924 24.43 12.25 -9.58
C VAL A 924 23.72 12.43 -10.92
N LEU A 925 24.44 12.40 -12.04
CA LEU A 925 23.83 12.55 -13.38
C LEU A 925 22.91 11.37 -13.68
N SER A 926 23.43 10.15 -13.53
CA SER A 926 22.62 8.93 -13.67
C SER A 926 21.51 8.83 -12.63
N THR A 927 21.70 9.36 -11.41
CA THR A 927 20.63 9.44 -10.40
C THR A 927 19.47 10.32 -10.88
N MET A 928 19.76 11.50 -11.43
CA MET A 928 18.73 12.41 -11.96
C MET A 928 18.00 11.80 -13.17
N ILE A 929 18.75 11.21 -14.12
CA ILE A 929 18.16 10.50 -15.27
C ILE A 929 17.27 9.35 -14.82
N ARG A 930 17.71 8.55 -13.84
CA ARG A 930 16.92 7.45 -13.28
C ARG A 930 15.66 7.96 -12.58
N ALA A 931 15.73 9.08 -11.86
CA ALA A 931 14.58 9.67 -11.20
C ALA A 931 13.49 10.09 -12.20
N ALA A 932 13.87 10.67 -13.35
CA ALA A 932 12.93 10.95 -14.45
C ALA A 932 12.33 9.66 -15.02
N ALA A 933 13.16 8.64 -15.28
CA ALA A 933 12.72 7.35 -15.81
C ALA A 933 11.74 6.58 -14.91
N LEU A 934 11.72 6.87 -13.60
CA LEU A 934 10.77 6.28 -12.64
C LEU A 934 9.44 7.04 -12.56
N GLN A 935 9.37 8.27 -13.05
CA GLN A 935 8.18 9.12 -12.99
C GLN A 935 7.37 9.10 -14.29
N VAL A 936 8.05 9.24 -15.43
CA VAL A 936 7.42 9.38 -16.76
C VAL A 936 6.45 8.24 -17.09
N PRO A 937 6.71 6.94 -16.80
CA PRO A 937 5.74 5.88 -17.12
C PRO A 937 4.39 6.05 -16.42
N ALA A 938 4.37 6.56 -15.19
CA ALA A 938 3.12 6.79 -14.46
C ALA A 938 2.35 7.97 -15.07
N LEU A 939 3.04 9.07 -15.39
CA LEU A 939 2.43 10.24 -16.06
C LEU A 939 1.90 9.87 -17.45
N ALA A 940 2.66 9.11 -18.24
CA ALA A 940 2.22 8.61 -19.54
C ALA A 940 0.99 7.69 -19.42
N SER A 941 0.85 6.94 -18.32
CA SER A 941 -0.36 6.13 -18.10
C SER A 941 -1.63 6.98 -17.97
N THR A 942 -1.55 8.16 -17.35
CA THR A 942 -2.66 9.13 -17.30
C THR A 942 -3.05 9.60 -18.70
N LEU A 943 -2.06 9.88 -19.55
CA LEU A 943 -2.30 10.29 -20.94
C LEU A 943 -2.96 9.18 -21.78
N PHE A 944 -2.61 7.90 -21.54
CA PHE A 944 -3.30 6.79 -22.18
C PHE A 944 -4.74 6.61 -21.71
N VAL A 945 -5.03 6.89 -20.43
CA VAL A 945 -6.40 6.84 -19.90
C VAL A 945 -7.25 7.98 -20.48
N ALA A 946 -6.65 9.15 -20.73
CA ALA A 946 -7.33 10.30 -21.34
C ALA A 946 -7.80 10.06 -22.79
N LEU A 947 -7.37 8.97 -23.45
CA LEU A 947 -7.94 8.51 -24.72
C LEU A 947 -9.46 8.23 -24.63
N LEU A 948 -9.98 7.97 -23.43
CA LEU A 948 -11.42 7.83 -23.17
C LEU A 948 -12.08 9.21 -23.14
N ALA A 949 -12.09 9.89 -24.29
CA ALA A 949 -12.70 11.20 -24.49
C ALA A 949 -14.11 11.03 -25.09
N GLU A 950 -15.13 11.34 -24.30
CA GLU A 950 -16.52 11.32 -24.73
C GLU A 950 -16.93 12.53 -25.57
N ASP A 951 -17.95 12.31 -26.40
CA ASP A 951 -18.62 13.32 -27.26
C ASP A 951 -17.63 14.13 -28.12
N GLU A 952 -17.92 15.41 -28.39
CA GLU A 952 -17.09 16.31 -29.19
C GLU A 952 -16.07 17.11 -28.36
N ARG A 953 -16.18 17.09 -27.03
CA ARG A 953 -15.17 17.62 -26.08
C ARG A 953 -15.41 17.02 -24.68
N PRO A 954 -14.45 16.26 -24.10
CA PRO A 954 -14.70 15.54 -22.87
C PRO A 954 -14.62 16.42 -21.62
N ALA A 955 -15.52 16.17 -20.67
CA ALA A 955 -15.63 16.87 -19.39
C ALA A 955 -14.68 16.29 -18.33
N GLY A 956 -13.39 16.35 -18.62
CA GLY A 956 -12.33 16.00 -17.66
C GLY A 956 -11.14 15.29 -18.29
N ALA A 957 -11.38 14.38 -19.24
CA ALA A 957 -10.29 13.61 -19.88
C ALA A 957 -9.27 14.52 -20.58
N TRP A 958 -9.74 15.50 -21.37
CA TRP A 958 -8.88 16.50 -22.02
C TRP A 958 -8.11 17.36 -21.01
N HIS A 959 -8.79 17.82 -19.94
CA HIS A 959 -8.19 18.63 -18.88
C HIS A 959 -7.07 17.88 -18.12
N ALA A 960 -7.18 16.54 -18.03
CA ALA A 960 -6.19 15.69 -17.39
C ALA A 960 -4.93 15.47 -18.24
N GLU A 961 -4.88 15.94 -19.49
CA GLU A 961 -3.73 15.79 -20.39
C GLU A 961 -2.63 16.83 -20.14
N TRP A 962 -3.01 18.08 -19.84
CA TRP A 962 -2.11 19.24 -19.95
C TRP A 962 -0.91 19.15 -19.01
N GLN A 963 -1.16 18.98 -17.71
CA GLN A 963 -0.09 18.91 -16.71
C GLN A 963 0.79 17.66 -16.88
N PRO A 964 0.24 16.43 -17.02
CA PRO A 964 1.08 15.24 -17.18
C PRO A 964 1.92 15.26 -18.46
N LEU A 965 1.40 15.81 -19.56
CA LEU A 965 2.17 15.95 -20.80
C LEU A 965 3.31 16.95 -20.64
N ARG A 966 3.04 18.14 -20.06
CA ARG A 966 4.07 19.13 -19.72
C ARG A 966 5.17 18.49 -18.89
N GLU A 967 4.81 17.75 -17.85
CA GLU A 967 5.77 17.11 -16.95
C GLU A 967 6.58 16.02 -17.64
N CYS A 968 5.96 15.22 -18.54
CA CYS A 968 6.70 14.25 -19.35
C CYS A 968 7.74 14.94 -20.24
N LEU A 969 7.38 16.05 -20.88
CA LEU A 969 8.28 16.83 -21.73
C LEU A 969 9.45 17.44 -20.92
N LEU A 970 9.16 18.01 -19.74
CA LEU A 970 10.17 18.56 -18.83
C LEU A 970 11.16 17.47 -18.36
N LEU A 971 10.63 16.37 -17.81
CA LEU A 971 11.45 15.29 -17.25
C LEU A 971 12.30 14.59 -18.31
N VAL A 972 11.76 14.31 -19.49
CA VAL A 972 12.52 13.68 -20.58
C VAL A 972 13.53 14.65 -21.18
N GLY A 973 13.15 15.92 -21.35
CA GLY A 973 14.06 16.98 -21.80
C GLY A 973 15.26 17.14 -20.87
N GLY A 974 15.02 17.31 -19.57
CA GLY A 974 16.07 17.40 -18.57
C GLY A 974 16.93 16.14 -18.50
N ALA A 975 16.32 14.95 -18.60
CA ALA A 975 17.05 13.69 -18.58
C ALA A 975 17.93 13.50 -19.83
N ALA A 976 17.44 13.89 -21.01
CA ALA A 976 18.23 13.87 -22.25
C ALA A 976 19.41 14.84 -22.13
N HIS A 977 19.18 16.07 -21.68
CA HIS A 977 20.23 17.06 -21.50
C HIS A 977 21.29 16.62 -20.47
N THR A 978 20.85 16.07 -19.34
CA THR A 978 21.73 15.49 -18.32
C THR A 978 22.53 14.31 -18.88
N ALA A 979 21.91 13.50 -19.75
CA ALA A 979 22.56 12.36 -20.38
C ALA A 979 23.63 12.75 -21.41
N VAL A 980 23.55 13.93 -22.04
CA VAL A 980 24.63 14.49 -22.87
C VAL A 980 25.89 14.64 -22.03
N GLU A 981 25.80 15.27 -20.86
CA GLU A 981 26.94 15.45 -19.96
C GLU A 981 27.49 14.09 -19.49
N LEU A 982 26.60 13.17 -19.12
CA LEU A 982 26.99 11.82 -18.72
C LEU A 982 27.74 11.09 -19.83
N ALA A 983 27.19 11.04 -21.04
CA ALA A 983 27.74 10.24 -22.14
C ALA A 983 29.06 10.81 -22.68
N THR A 984 29.18 12.14 -22.74
CA THR A 984 30.41 12.82 -23.21
C THR A 984 31.54 12.74 -22.19
N GLY A 985 31.21 12.71 -20.91
CA GLY A 985 32.17 12.69 -19.81
C GLY A 985 32.40 11.33 -19.15
N LEU A 986 31.72 10.26 -19.59
CA LEU A 986 31.81 8.93 -18.98
C LEU A 986 33.23 8.37 -19.10
N MET A 987 33.83 8.06 -17.96
CA MET A 987 35.17 7.45 -17.91
C MET A 987 35.05 5.95 -17.68
N ALA A 988 35.80 5.17 -18.46
CA ALA A 988 35.87 3.72 -18.33
C ALA A 988 37.26 3.28 -17.89
N ASP A 989 37.32 2.49 -16.81
CA ASP A 989 38.57 1.94 -16.27
C ASP A 989 38.75 0.49 -16.76
N ALA A 990 39.51 0.35 -17.85
CA ALA A 990 39.77 -0.96 -18.47
C ALA A 990 40.60 -1.89 -17.58
N ASP A 991 41.48 -1.33 -16.75
CA ASP A 991 42.30 -2.12 -15.82
C ASP A 991 41.40 -2.68 -14.72
N ARG A 992 40.49 -1.87 -14.18
CA ARG A 992 39.50 -2.31 -13.19
C ARG A 992 38.52 -3.34 -13.77
N MET A 993 38.08 -3.18 -15.02
CA MET A 993 37.26 -4.19 -15.71
C MET A 993 38.00 -5.54 -15.80
N THR A 994 39.30 -5.51 -16.10
CA THR A 994 40.15 -6.71 -16.17
C THR A 994 40.34 -7.36 -14.80
N GLU A 995 40.56 -6.56 -13.75
CA GLU A 995 40.64 -7.02 -12.36
C GLU A 995 39.34 -7.71 -11.94
N ASN A 996 38.19 -7.07 -12.19
CA ASN A 996 36.89 -7.62 -11.83
C ASN A 996 36.56 -8.90 -12.60
N LEU A 997 36.95 -8.99 -13.88
CA LEU A 997 36.79 -10.19 -14.68
C LEU A 997 37.50 -11.41 -14.05
N SER A 998 38.58 -11.14 -13.31
CA SER A 998 39.37 -12.14 -12.59
C SER A 998 38.79 -12.57 -11.24
N LEU A 999 37.76 -11.90 -10.70
CA LEU A 999 37.17 -12.20 -9.38
C LEU A 999 36.63 -13.63 -9.23
N THR A 1000 36.32 -14.30 -10.35
CA THR A 1000 35.84 -15.69 -10.34
C THR A 1000 36.94 -16.70 -10.63
N GLU A 1001 38.20 -16.26 -10.70
CA GLU A 1001 39.39 -17.09 -10.92
C GLU A 1001 39.26 -18.06 -12.11
N GLY A 1002 38.71 -17.56 -13.23
CA GLY A 1002 38.51 -18.33 -14.46
C GLY A 1002 37.19 -19.11 -14.54
N GLN A 1003 36.35 -19.11 -13.49
CA GLN A 1003 35.05 -19.80 -13.52
C GLN A 1003 34.04 -19.15 -14.47
N ILE A 1004 34.19 -17.85 -14.76
CA ILE A 1004 33.35 -17.13 -15.71
C ILE A 1004 33.41 -17.71 -17.14
N VAL A 1005 34.42 -18.53 -17.47
CA VAL A 1005 34.50 -19.26 -18.75
C VAL A 1005 34.27 -20.77 -18.60
N SER A 1006 33.71 -21.22 -17.48
CA SER A 1006 33.42 -22.65 -17.24
C SER A 1006 32.49 -23.26 -18.29
N GLU A 1007 31.60 -22.47 -18.90
CA GLU A 1007 30.78 -22.91 -20.04
C GLU A 1007 31.64 -23.33 -21.25
N ARG A 1008 32.70 -22.56 -21.57
CA ARG A 1008 33.65 -22.88 -22.64
C ARG A 1008 34.29 -24.23 -22.42
N LEU A 1009 34.71 -24.51 -21.18
CA LEU A 1009 35.30 -25.79 -20.80
C LEU A 1009 34.29 -26.93 -20.94
N SER A 1010 33.04 -26.72 -20.52
CA SER A 1010 31.96 -27.71 -20.65
C SER A 1010 31.74 -28.12 -22.10
N ILE A 1011 31.74 -27.13 -23.01
CA ILE A 1011 31.59 -27.36 -24.46
C ILE A 1011 32.80 -28.12 -25.02
N ARG A 1012 34.03 -27.76 -24.62
CA ARG A 1012 35.25 -28.41 -25.12
C ARG A 1012 35.45 -29.83 -24.59
N LEU A 1013 35.02 -30.10 -23.36
CA LEU A 1013 35.14 -31.42 -22.73
C LEU A 1013 34.00 -32.38 -23.12
N ALA A 1014 32.83 -31.88 -23.53
CA ALA A 1014 31.68 -32.72 -23.86
C ALA A 1014 31.95 -33.75 -24.99
N PRO A 1015 32.66 -33.44 -26.09
CA PRO A 1015 33.04 -34.44 -27.10
C PRO A 1015 34.09 -35.45 -26.64
N LEU A 1016 34.89 -35.11 -25.63
CA LEU A 1016 36.02 -35.91 -25.15
C LEU A 1016 35.58 -36.90 -24.05
N LEU A 1017 34.72 -36.44 -23.15
CA LEU A 1017 34.30 -37.18 -21.95
C LEU A 1017 32.81 -37.57 -21.97
N GLY A 1018 32.01 -37.00 -22.86
CA GLY A 1018 30.55 -37.05 -22.79
C GLY A 1018 29.98 -35.96 -21.87
N LYS A 1019 28.87 -35.35 -22.30
CA LYS A 1019 28.23 -34.20 -21.63
C LYS A 1019 27.94 -34.39 -20.13
N PRO A 1020 27.45 -35.55 -19.64
CA PRO A 1020 27.19 -35.75 -18.21
C PRO A 1020 28.48 -35.74 -17.37
N ILE A 1021 29.54 -36.38 -17.88
CA ILE A 1021 30.83 -36.51 -17.19
C ILE A 1021 31.52 -35.15 -17.16
N ALA A 1022 31.63 -34.48 -18.32
CA ALA A 1022 32.20 -33.13 -18.41
C ALA A 1022 31.54 -32.13 -17.43
N LYS A 1023 30.20 -32.15 -17.35
CA LYS A 1023 29.45 -31.29 -16.42
C LYS A 1023 29.75 -31.63 -14.96
N LYS A 1024 29.74 -32.92 -14.60
CA LYS A 1024 30.01 -33.38 -13.22
C LYS A 1024 31.43 -33.03 -12.78
N THR A 1025 32.42 -33.28 -13.66
CA THR A 1025 33.84 -33.00 -13.38
C THR A 1025 34.10 -31.50 -13.22
N LEU A 1026 33.52 -30.65 -14.08
CA LEU A 1026 33.63 -29.21 -13.94
C LEU A 1026 32.92 -28.66 -12.70
N GLN A 1027 31.75 -29.19 -12.35
CA GLN A 1027 31.06 -28.79 -11.11
C GLN A 1027 31.89 -29.15 -9.86
N ALA A 1028 32.49 -30.34 -9.83
CA ALA A 1028 33.36 -30.75 -8.75
C ALA A 1028 34.62 -29.87 -8.68
N ALA A 1029 35.28 -29.62 -9.80
CA ALA A 1029 36.49 -28.79 -9.86
C ALA A 1029 36.22 -27.31 -9.48
N SER A 1030 35.11 -26.72 -9.94
CA SER A 1030 34.73 -25.36 -9.56
C SER A 1030 34.38 -25.25 -8.07
N PHE A 1031 33.74 -26.27 -7.50
CA PHE A 1031 33.45 -26.33 -6.07
C PHE A 1031 34.73 -26.49 -5.23
N GLU A 1032 35.67 -27.34 -5.67
CA GLU A 1032 36.96 -27.50 -5.02
C GLU A 1032 37.80 -26.21 -5.09
N ALA A 1033 37.88 -25.55 -6.24
CA ALA A 1033 38.58 -24.27 -6.39
C ALA A 1033 38.02 -23.20 -5.43
N GLN A 1034 36.69 -23.08 -5.33
CA GLN A 1034 36.04 -22.14 -4.39
C GLN A 1034 36.31 -22.46 -2.92
N THR A 1035 36.29 -23.74 -2.54
CA THR A 1035 36.45 -24.15 -1.14
C THR A 1035 37.90 -24.14 -0.67
N THR A 1036 38.86 -24.31 -1.59
CA THR A 1036 40.29 -24.45 -1.25
C THR A 1036 41.13 -23.23 -1.62
N THR A 1037 40.56 -22.21 -2.26
CA THR A 1037 41.28 -21.02 -2.79
C THR A 1037 42.41 -21.37 -3.77
N ARG A 1038 42.37 -22.57 -4.36
CA ARG A 1038 43.31 -23.01 -5.40
C ARG A 1038 42.83 -22.53 -6.76
N ALA A 1039 43.76 -22.07 -7.59
CA ALA A 1039 43.46 -21.68 -8.96
C ALA A 1039 42.81 -22.85 -9.73
N LEU A 1040 41.70 -22.57 -10.43
CA LEU A 1040 40.91 -23.58 -11.14
C LEU A 1040 41.74 -24.38 -12.16
N VAL A 1041 42.75 -23.76 -12.77
CA VAL A 1041 43.68 -24.42 -13.70
C VAL A 1041 44.46 -25.57 -13.05
N GLU A 1042 44.84 -25.43 -11.77
CA GLU A 1042 45.57 -26.48 -11.03
C GLU A 1042 44.66 -27.66 -10.72
N VAL A 1043 43.44 -27.36 -10.24
CA VAL A 1043 42.43 -28.39 -9.92
C VAL A 1043 42.03 -29.19 -11.16
N LEU A 1044 41.86 -28.52 -12.31
CA LEU A 1044 41.53 -29.19 -13.56
C LEU A 1044 42.69 -30.01 -14.11
N ALA A 1045 43.94 -29.56 -13.97
CA ALA A 1045 45.12 -30.28 -14.44
C ALA A 1045 45.41 -31.55 -13.63
N GLU A 1046 44.97 -31.62 -12.38
CA GLU A 1046 45.09 -32.80 -11.51
C GLU A 1046 43.95 -33.81 -11.69
N SER A 1047 42.85 -33.41 -12.35
CA SER A 1047 41.74 -34.31 -12.63
C SER A 1047 42.17 -35.41 -13.62
N PRO A 1048 42.12 -36.70 -13.24
CA PRO A 1048 42.53 -37.80 -14.12
C PRO A 1048 41.75 -37.84 -15.43
N ASP A 1049 40.47 -37.48 -15.38
CA ASP A 1049 39.60 -37.46 -16.56
C ASP A 1049 40.01 -36.34 -17.54
N ILE A 1050 40.49 -35.19 -17.05
CA ILE A 1050 40.84 -34.03 -17.89
C ILE A 1050 42.29 -34.10 -18.36
N ALA A 1051 43.21 -34.53 -17.49
CA ALA A 1051 44.65 -34.60 -17.77
C ALA A 1051 45.01 -35.54 -18.94
N LEU A 1052 44.12 -36.50 -19.26
CA LEU A 1052 44.26 -37.39 -20.42
C LEU A 1052 44.02 -36.68 -21.76
N HIS A 1053 43.37 -35.52 -21.76
CA HIS A 1053 42.91 -34.84 -22.98
C HIS A 1053 43.42 -33.42 -23.15
N LEU A 1054 43.66 -32.69 -22.06
CA LEU A 1054 44.12 -31.30 -22.11
C LEU A 1054 45.34 -31.13 -21.19
N THR A 1055 46.38 -30.52 -21.73
CA THR A 1055 47.56 -30.13 -20.96
C THR A 1055 47.27 -28.89 -20.11
N LYS A 1056 48.07 -28.69 -19.05
CA LYS A 1056 47.97 -27.49 -18.20
C LYS A 1056 48.07 -26.16 -19.00
N PRO A 1057 48.97 -26.01 -20.00
CA PRO A 1057 48.97 -24.81 -20.85
C PRO A 1057 47.70 -24.63 -21.68
N GLU A 1058 47.11 -25.71 -22.21
CA GLU A 1058 45.84 -25.63 -22.96
C GLU A 1058 44.67 -25.24 -22.03
N LEU A 1059 44.64 -25.77 -20.80
CA LEU A 1059 43.66 -25.37 -19.79
C LEU A 1059 43.81 -23.91 -19.39
N ALA A 1060 45.05 -23.44 -19.18
CA ALA A 1060 45.33 -22.05 -18.87
C ALA A 1060 44.79 -21.12 -19.97
N GLU A 1061 45.02 -21.47 -21.24
CA GLU A 1061 44.54 -20.72 -22.40
C GLU A 1061 43.01 -20.73 -22.54
N LEU A 1062 42.36 -21.87 -22.26
CA LEU A 1062 40.89 -21.96 -22.25
C LEU A 1062 40.25 -21.15 -21.11
N LEU A 1063 40.97 -21.00 -20.00
CA LEU A 1063 40.52 -20.25 -18.81
C LEU A 1063 40.70 -18.74 -18.92
N ARG A 1064 41.38 -18.24 -19.97
CA ARG A 1064 41.53 -16.80 -20.21
C ARG A 1064 40.21 -16.15 -20.63
N PRO A 1065 39.62 -15.26 -19.82
CA PRO A 1065 38.36 -14.60 -20.14
C PRO A 1065 38.39 -13.76 -21.42
N GLU A 1066 39.52 -13.13 -21.72
CA GLU A 1066 39.72 -12.29 -22.92
C GLU A 1066 39.54 -13.07 -24.24
N ASN A 1067 39.69 -14.39 -24.20
CA ASN A 1067 39.60 -15.28 -25.37
C ASN A 1067 38.21 -15.92 -25.52
N TYR A 1068 37.21 -15.47 -24.75
CA TYR A 1068 35.83 -15.97 -24.79
C TYR A 1068 34.80 -14.83 -24.92
N LEU A 1069 35.06 -13.88 -25.83
CA LEU A 1069 34.19 -12.70 -26.06
C LEU A 1069 33.04 -12.96 -27.05
N GLY A 1070 32.98 -14.14 -27.67
CA GLY A 1070 31.99 -14.47 -28.69
C GLY A 1070 31.96 -13.44 -29.83
N ALA A 1071 30.76 -13.06 -30.25
CA ALA A 1071 30.54 -12.06 -31.29
C ALA A 1071 30.42 -10.62 -30.75
N ALA A 1072 30.81 -10.36 -29.49
CA ALA A 1072 30.64 -9.04 -28.88
C ALA A 1072 31.24 -7.89 -29.73
N PRO A 1073 32.47 -8.00 -30.29
CA PRO A 1073 33.02 -6.96 -31.16
C PRO A 1073 32.24 -6.77 -32.48
N ASP A 1074 31.73 -7.86 -33.08
CA ASP A 1074 30.96 -7.79 -34.34
C ASP A 1074 29.57 -7.17 -34.13
N LEU A 1075 28.98 -7.38 -32.95
CA LEU A 1075 27.73 -6.74 -32.54
C LEU A 1075 27.90 -5.22 -32.36
N VAL A 1076 29.07 -4.76 -31.90
CA VAL A 1076 29.41 -3.33 -31.88
C VAL A 1076 29.38 -2.76 -33.30
N ASP A 1077 30.09 -3.39 -34.24
CA ASP A 1077 30.14 -2.93 -35.64
C ASP A 1077 28.75 -2.91 -36.27
N ARG A 1078 27.89 -3.87 -35.92
CA ARG A 1078 26.51 -3.94 -36.42
C ARG A 1078 25.67 -2.72 -36.00
N VAL A 1079 25.82 -2.26 -34.76
CA VAL A 1079 25.11 -1.06 -34.29
C VAL A 1079 25.72 0.20 -34.89
N LEU A 1080 27.05 0.29 -34.99
CA LEU A 1080 27.73 1.44 -35.60
C LEU A 1080 27.33 1.66 -37.06
N ARG A 1081 27.12 0.59 -37.84
CA ARG A 1081 26.64 0.70 -39.24
C ARG A 1081 25.28 1.40 -39.37
N ARG A 1082 24.46 1.48 -38.31
CA ARG A 1082 23.20 2.26 -38.36
C ARG A 1082 23.45 3.77 -38.47
N LEU A 1083 24.65 4.24 -38.15
CA LEU A 1083 25.04 5.64 -38.28
C LEU A 1083 25.47 6.02 -39.70
N GLY A 1084 25.57 5.05 -40.62
CA GLY A 1084 25.99 5.28 -42.00
C GLY A 1084 27.50 5.20 -42.25
N ASP A 1085 28.28 4.75 -41.27
CA ASP A 1085 29.74 4.52 -41.35
C ASP A 1085 30.12 3.13 -41.90
#